data_AF-A0A6P2CUD1-F1
#
_entry.id   AF-A0A6P2CUD1-F1
#
_cell.length_a   1.000
_cell.length_b   1.000
_cell.length_c   1.000
_cell.angle_alpha   90.00
_cell.angle_beta   90.00
_cell.angle_gamma   90.00
#
_symmetry.space_group_name_H-M   'P 1'
#
loop_
_entity.id
_entity.type
_entity.pdbx_description
1 polymer ?
#
loop_
_entity_poly.entity_id
_entity_poly.type
_entity_poly.pdbx_seq_one_letter_code
_entity_poly.pdbx_strand_id
1 'polypeptide(L)'
;MTRLAPLTLFALLAILPALPAVDEIPANKQYQAFIQKQAAELRKNDKAPATLGEWQKQEAELRKNLLAAWGGEVCFPSKPCDLSSQQHGEPLKRDGYTVEKLTFQTRPGVRMTANLYVPDSAKKKPAPAILQVHGHWKGAKQDPVVQSRCIGAAKLGFVVLCVDAFGAGERGIGTALGEYHGEMTAATLLPLGTPLSGLQVYENMRAVDYLETRPEVDKDKIGITGASGGGNQTMYAGAWDKRFKCVVPVCSVGNYQAYLQAACCMCEVVPGALKFTEEWAVLGLVAPRALMVINATKDAIQFSVGEAKKSLALTAPVFKLCGKPDNLQHAIFEGPHDYSKPMREAMYGFMALHLKGEGKGDPIPEPKFETEKPEDLRCFPGDTRPKDFMTLPKFAAQEGKKQRDGKLIPSTKEEWDRESEAHRAALLKLVRSPGDLSAYWRLAPPAIALDPEEGVKLSGVVETGGLNAPVVVLLNLDGAASAQKGELYRELKKSRAIVVTFDLRGTGTLAASGDRIGRAPDHNSAEWGLWLGRPLLKQWCTDLHRALTVLREGDEREIIVIGEGPAGLVALCAAAIDKRITKVAAVNTLASFVTDEPYTNQRLGTLAPGILRDVGDVAHIAALCAGKCVVIAGGASGGGQSLKADELASAYEPASRVFKLLGQEKDFVLTTPENVVKGLGFAAADAKDEPIFEPGAKLTKLAGDGAAGEGPAWDAKFGVFTSGEKGIHQLTPDGEKKVWREKSGTNGLLFDREGKLVCCEPVSRSVSRIDRDGKRTVLTDAFGGKKYNQPNDLTIDSKDRIYFSDPRYGSRDDMQQKDEKGNTIEGVYRIDTDGKVSRVIGREVERANGVLVSADDKYLFVADNNNDTGGARKLWRFDLKADGTVDPKSQKLLHDWGRGRGPDGLKQDAKGRLYVAGGLNKPNPPAEPATDVKGGIYVIDPETGNLLAFVGVPTDEVTNCAFGGDDLKTLYITGGGTLYSIKTTTAGRVLWPKK
;
A
#
# COMPACT_ATOMS: atom_id res chain seq x y z
N MET A 1 13.83 -11.98 30.29
CA MET A 1 14.93 -11.33 29.52
C MET A 1 14.83 -9.83 29.75
N THR A 2 15.94 -9.22 30.09
CA THR A 2 16.10 -7.86 30.64
C THR A 2 15.64 -6.75 29.69
N ARG A 3 14.91 -5.77 30.23
CA ARG A 3 14.46 -4.54 29.56
C ARG A 3 15.68 -3.68 29.19
N LEU A 4 15.91 -3.46 27.90
CA LEU A 4 16.86 -2.46 27.37
C LEU A 4 16.10 -1.17 27.02
N ALA A 5 16.71 -0.02 27.30
CA ALA A 5 16.17 1.33 27.10
C ALA A 5 16.04 1.69 25.60
N PRO A 6 15.11 2.59 25.20
CA PRO A 6 14.65 2.78 23.82
C PRO A 6 15.59 3.58 22.90
N LEU A 7 16.90 3.53 23.12
CA LEU A 7 17.91 4.19 22.26
C LEU A 7 19.00 3.24 21.72
N THR A 8 18.90 1.94 21.98
CA THR A 8 19.91 0.95 21.51
C THR A 8 19.46 0.10 20.32
N LEU A 9 18.27 0.32 19.76
CA LEU A 9 17.79 -0.49 18.62
C LEU A 9 18.33 -0.04 17.25
N PHE A 10 19.05 1.08 17.17
CA PHE A 10 19.64 1.58 15.91
C PHE A 10 21.14 1.27 15.72
N ALA A 11 21.81 0.60 16.67
CA ALA A 11 23.26 0.35 16.64
C ALA A 11 23.68 -1.13 16.69
N LEU A 12 22.74 -2.07 16.69
CA LEU A 12 23.03 -3.52 16.83
C LEU A 12 22.52 -4.31 15.62
N LEU A 13 23.12 -4.05 14.45
CA LEU A 13 22.89 -4.85 13.24
C LEU A 13 24.18 -4.98 12.41
N ALA A 14 25.25 -5.40 13.07
CA ALA A 14 26.38 -6.03 12.41
C ALA A 14 26.69 -7.32 13.16
N ILE A 15 26.84 -8.42 12.42
CA ILE A 15 27.12 -9.79 12.89
C ILE A 15 25.85 -10.62 13.23
N LEU A 16 25.13 -11.04 12.19
CA LEU A 16 24.43 -12.33 12.18
C LEU A 16 24.90 -13.10 10.94
N PRO A 17 25.17 -14.42 11.04
CA PRO A 17 25.61 -15.21 9.91
C PRO A 17 24.51 -15.25 8.84
N ALA A 18 24.92 -15.18 7.56
CA ALA A 18 24.01 -15.35 6.44
C ALA A 18 23.32 -16.71 6.56
N LEU A 19 22.00 -16.68 6.78
CA LEU A 19 21.18 -17.88 6.63
C LEU A 19 21.27 -18.35 5.16
N PRO A 20 21.30 -19.67 4.91
CA PRO A 20 21.34 -20.19 3.55
C PRO A 20 20.12 -19.70 2.77
N ALA A 21 20.33 -19.32 1.51
CA ALA A 21 19.25 -18.97 0.60
C ALA A 21 18.33 -20.18 0.41
N VAL A 22 17.19 -20.17 1.11
CA VAL A 22 16.03 -20.98 0.73
C VAL A 22 15.53 -20.39 -0.58
N ASP A 23 15.22 -21.20 -1.58
CA ASP A 23 14.62 -20.74 -2.84
C ASP A 23 13.42 -19.83 -2.54
N GLU A 24 13.61 -18.51 -2.63
CA GLU A 24 12.57 -17.56 -2.25
C GLU A 24 11.49 -17.55 -3.34
N ILE A 25 10.24 -17.80 -2.95
CA ILE A 25 9.09 -17.66 -3.84
C ILE A 25 9.10 -16.21 -4.38
N PRO A 26 9.06 -16.00 -5.72
CA PRO A 26 9.06 -14.67 -6.30
C PRO A 26 7.95 -13.79 -5.68
N ALA A 27 8.25 -12.51 -5.44
CA ALA A 27 7.36 -11.56 -4.78
C ALA A 27 5.91 -11.59 -5.30
N ASN A 28 5.75 -11.59 -6.63
CA ASN A 28 4.46 -11.64 -7.33
C ASN A 28 3.75 -13.02 -7.31
N LYS A 29 4.35 -14.05 -6.71
CA LYS A 29 3.78 -15.39 -6.52
C LYS A 29 3.54 -15.74 -5.05
N GLN A 30 4.02 -14.93 -4.11
CA GLN A 30 3.92 -15.20 -2.68
C GLN A 30 2.46 -15.33 -2.22
N TYR A 31 1.59 -14.41 -2.66
CA TYR A 31 0.19 -14.44 -2.26
C TYR A 31 -0.55 -15.69 -2.77
N GLN A 32 -0.29 -16.10 -4.01
CA GLN A 32 -0.85 -17.33 -4.56
C GLN A 32 -0.41 -18.55 -3.75
N ALA A 33 0.90 -18.68 -3.49
CA ALA A 33 1.45 -19.79 -2.71
C ALA A 33 0.88 -19.81 -1.27
N PHE A 34 0.74 -18.64 -0.64
CA PHE A 34 0.12 -18.48 0.66
C PHE A 34 -1.33 -19.00 0.67
N ILE A 35 -2.16 -18.56 -0.28
CA ILE A 35 -3.57 -18.96 -0.36
C ILE A 35 -3.70 -20.47 -0.65
N GLN A 36 -2.85 -21.04 -1.52
CA GLN A 36 -2.83 -22.48 -1.78
C GLN A 36 -2.48 -23.29 -0.52
N LYS A 37 -1.47 -22.85 0.26
CA LYS A 37 -1.11 -23.50 1.53
C LYS A 37 -2.28 -23.48 2.52
N GLN A 38 -2.97 -22.34 2.64
CA GLN A 38 -4.13 -22.19 3.52
C GLN A 38 -5.29 -23.10 3.09
N ALA A 39 -5.55 -23.22 1.78
CA ALA A 39 -6.57 -24.10 1.23
C ALA A 39 -6.29 -25.58 1.50
N ALA A 40 -5.05 -26.01 1.26
CA ALA A 40 -4.61 -27.36 1.54
C ALA A 40 -4.76 -27.71 3.03
N GLU A 41 -4.41 -26.78 3.93
CA GLU A 41 -4.57 -26.97 5.37
C GLU A 41 -6.05 -27.10 5.80
N LEU A 42 -6.96 -26.32 5.21
CA LEU A 42 -8.40 -26.43 5.48
C LEU A 42 -9.00 -27.78 5.06
N ARG A 43 -8.52 -28.36 3.95
CA ARG A 43 -9.09 -29.59 3.36
C ARG A 43 -8.24 -30.84 3.56
N LYS A 44 -7.12 -30.79 4.29
CA LYS A 44 -6.22 -31.94 4.51
C LYS A 44 -6.89 -33.16 5.14
N ASN A 45 -7.98 -32.93 5.88
CA ASN A 45 -8.71 -33.97 6.62
C ASN A 45 -9.96 -34.46 5.88
N ASP A 46 -10.17 -34.04 4.63
CA ASP A 46 -11.29 -34.49 3.82
C ASP A 46 -11.27 -36.00 3.61
N LYS A 47 -12.41 -36.63 3.87
CA LYS A 47 -12.62 -38.05 3.70
C LYS A 47 -14.03 -38.31 3.21
N ALA A 48 -14.20 -39.37 2.43
CA ALA A 48 -15.51 -39.84 2.04
C ALA A 48 -16.26 -40.36 3.28
N PRO A 49 -17.59 -40.18 3.37
CA PRO A 49 -18.38 -40.74 4.45
C PRO A 49 -18.32 -42.27 4.44
N ALA A 50 -18.28 -42.88 5.63
CA ALA A 50 -18.23 -44.35 5.78
C ALA A 50 -19.62 -44.99 5.81
N THR A 51 -20.64 -44.23 6.22
CA THR A 51 -22.03 -44.71 6.33
C THR A 51 -23.03 -43.72 5.73
N LEU A 52 -24.23 -44.21 5.39
CA LEU A 52 -25.31 -43.35 4.90
C LEU A 52 -25.72 -42.31 5.94
N GLY A 53 -25.71 -42.66 7.24
CA GLY A 53 -26.03 -41.73 8.32
C GLY A 53 -25.00 -40.60 8.46
N GLU A 54 -23.71 -40.89 8.29
CA GLU A 54 -22.66 -39.87 8.22
C GLU A 54 -22.87 -38.93 7.04
N TRP A 55 -23.16 -39.48 5.85
CA TRP A 55 -23.46 -38.67 4.67
C TRP A 55 -24.68 -37.76 4.89
N GLN A 56 -25.77 -38.27 5.45
CA GLN A 56 -26.97 -37.48 5.71
C GLN A 56 -26.71 -36.29 6.65
N LYS A 57 -25.86 -36.50 7.68
CA LYS A 57 -25.43 -35.43 8.58
C LYS A 57 -24.59 -34.40 7.82
N GLN A 58 -23.65 -34.84 7.00
CA GLN A 58 -22.81 -33.97 6.17
C GLN A 58 -23.63 -33.20 5.12
N GLU A 59 -24.60 -33.84 4.45
CA GLU A 59 -25.53 -33.21 3.51
C GLU A 59 -26.30 -32.06 4.19
N ALA A 60 -26.84 -32.30 5.39
CA ALA A 60 -27.61 -31.28 6.11
C ALA A 60 -26.75 -30.06 6.47
N GLU A 61 -25.54 -30.29 6.95
CA GLU A 61 -24.58 -29.22 7.27
C GLU A 61 -24.12 -28.47 6.01
N LEU A 62 -23.80 -29.21 4.94
CA LEU A 62 -23.40 -28.63 3.66
C LEU A 62 -24.51 -27.74 3.08
N ARG A 63 -25.76 -28.21 3.09
CA ARG A 63 -26.89 -27.43 2.58
C ARG A 63 -27.08 -26.12 3.37
N LYS A 64 -26.98 -26.19 4.70
CA LYS A 64 -27.05 -25.01 5.57
C LYS A 64 -25.94 -24.01 5.25
N ASN A 65 -24.70 -24.48 5.10
CA ASN A 65 -23.55 -23.63 4.84
C ASN A 65 -23.56 -23.03 3.43
N LEU A 66 -23.99 -23.79 2.41
CA LEU A 66 -24.20 -23.27 1.05
C LEU A 66 -25.28 -22.19 1.02
N LEU A 67 -26.42 -22.39 1.69
CA LEU A 67 -27.48 -21.38 1.78
C LEU A 67 -26.94 -20.08 2.39
N ALA A 68 -26.18 -20.17 3.48
CA ALA A 68 -25.57 -19.01 4.11
C ALA A 68 -24.55 -18.31 3.18
N ALA A 69 -23.67 -19.08 2.53
CA ALA A 69 -22.66 -18.57 1.61
C ALA A 69 -23.28 -17.91 0.37
N TRP A 70 -24.41 -18.42 -0.12
CA TRP A 70 -25.15 -17.88 -1.25
C TRP A 70 -26.08 -16.70 -0.90
N GLY A 71 -26.04 -16.18 0.33
CA GLY A 71 -26.80 -14.98 0.72
C GLY A 71 -28.16 -15.25 1.37
N GLY A 72 -28.43 -16.49 1.79
CA GLY A 72 -29.58 -16.85 2.62
C GLY A 72 -30.93 -16.51 1.99
N GLU A 73 -31.88 -16.11 2.83
CA GLU A 73 -33.26 -15.78 2.42
C GLU A 73 -33.35 -14.60 1.43
N VAL A 74 -32.34 -13.75 1.37
CA VAL A 74 -32.29 -12.65 0.39
C VAL A 74 -32.14 -13.23 -1.03
N CYS A 75 -31.28 -14.24 -1.19
CA CYS A 75 -31.13 -14.94 -2.45
C CYS A 75 -32.18 -16.03 -2.64
N PHE A 76 -32.69 -16.64 -1.56
CA PHE A 76 -33.69 -17.71 -1.62
C PHE A 76 -34.95 -17.31 -0.85
N PRO A 77 -35.78 -16.40 -1.39
CA PRO A 77 -37.01 -16.00 -0.72
C PRO A 77 -37.96 -17.19 -0.58
N SER A 78 -38.57 -17.32 0.60
CA SER A 78 -39.50 -18.41 0.92
C SER A 78 -40.74 -18.43 0.04
N LYS A 79 -41.18 -17.26 -0.42
CA LYS A 79 -42.25 -17.10 -1.41
C LYS A 79 -41.67 -16.52 -2.71
N PRO A 80 -41.69 -17.28 -3.82
CA PRO A 80 -41.28 -16.73 -5.11
C PRO A 80 -42.27 -15.66 -5.60
N CYS A 81 -41.79 -14.73 -6.44
CA CYS A 81 -42.65 -13.78 -7.12
C CYS A 81 -43.50 -14.49 -8.21
N ASP A 82 -44.46 -13.78 -8.80
CA ASP A 82 -45.14 -14.27 -9.99
C ASP A 82 -44.15 -14.43 -11.16
N LEU A 83 -44.30 -15.52 -11.92
CA LEU A 83 -43.44 -15.84 -13.07
C LEU A 83 -43.66 -14.88 -14.24
N SER A 84 -44.87 -14.33 -14.44
CA SER A 84 -45.19 -13.34 -15.49
C SER A 84 -44.37 -13.51 -16.79
N SER A 85 -44.70 -14.54 -17.58
CA SER A 85 -44.01 -14.82 -18.85
C SER A 85 -44.57 -14.03 -20.04
N GLN A 86 -43.70 -13.69 -20.99
CA GLN A 86 -44.05 -12.99 -22.22
C GLN A 86 -43.28 -13.62 -23.39
N GLN A 87 -44.00 -13.99 -24.46
CA GLN A 87 -43.41 -14.39 -25.74
C GLN A 87 -43.03 -13.14 -26.56
N HIS A 88 -41.92 -13.23 -27.30
CA HIS A 88 -41.37 -12.17 -28.15
C HIS A 88 -41.34 -12.60 -29.61
N GLY A 89 -42.19 -11.97 -30.42
CA GLY A 89 -42.35 -12.29 -31.84
C GLY A 89 -43.03 -13.65 -32.09
N GLU A 90 -43.07 -14.04 -33.36
CA GLU A 90 -43.62 -15.33 -33.80
C GLU A 90 -42.64 -16.48 -33.50
N PRO A 91 -43.13 -17.66 -33.06
CA PRO A 91 -42.28 -18.83 -32.87
C PRO A 91 -41.63 -19.29 -34.17
N LEU A 92 -40.35 -19.66 -34.10
CA LEU A 92 -39.59 -20.15 -35.25
C LEU A 92 -39.89 -21.63 -35.47
N LYS A 93 -40.72 -21.95 -36.48
CA LYS A 93 -40.98 -23.35 -36.88
C LYS A 93 -39.79 -23.91 -37.64
N ARG A 94 -39.32 -25.08 -37.24
CA ARG A 94 -38.21 -25.82 -37.86
C ARG A 94 -38.59 -27.27 -38.05
N ASP A 95 -37.72 -28.02 -38.71
CA ASP A 95 -37.92 -29.45 -38.95
C ASP A 95 -37.92 -30.24 -37.62
N GLY A 96 -39.11 -30.65 -37.17
CA GLY A 96 -39.33 -31.50 -35.98
C GLY A 96 -39.42 -30.76 -34.63
N TYR A 97 -39.26 -29.43 -34.61
CA TYR A 97 -39.36 -28.62 -33.40
C TYR A 97 -39.74 -27.16 -33.70
N THR A 98 -40.12 -26.43 -32.64
CA THR A 98 -40.42 -25.00 -32.66
C THR A 98 -39.55 -24.28 -31.64
N VAL A 99 -39.04 -23.09 -31.95
CA VAL A 99 -38.31 -22.23 -31.00
C VAL A 99 -39.17 -21.03 -30.61
N GLU A 100 -39.48 -20.89 -29.33
CA GLU A 100 -40.14 -19.73 -28.76
C GLU A 100 -39.11 -18.84 -28.08
N LYS A 101 -39.17 -17.53 -28.33
CA LYS A 101 -38.35 -16.53 -27.65
C LYS A 101 -39.19 -15.91 -26.57
N LEU A 102 -38.73 -15.95 -25.33
CA LEU A 102 -39.58 -15.54 -24.20
C LEU A 102 -38.78 -14.92 -23.07
N THR A 103 -39.47 -14.13 -22.26
CA THR A 103 -38.97 -13.63 -20.99
C THR A 103 -39.90 -14.03 -19.88
N PHE A 104 -39.38 -14.25 -18.68
CA PHE A 104 -40.19 -14.43 -17.47
C PHE A 104 -39.50 -13.79 -16.27
N GLN A 105 -40.30 -13.41 -15.29
CA GLN A 105 -39.87 -12.76 -14.08
C GLN A 105 -39.33 -13.79 -13.07
N THR A 106 -38.07 -13.59 -12.66
CA THR A 106 -37.40 -14.43 -11.65
C THR A 106 -37.43 -13.77 -10.27
N ARG A 107 -37.46 -12.43 -10.22
CA ARG A 107 -37.62 -11.59 -9.04
C ARG A 107 -38.45 -10.35 -9.40
N PRO A 108 -39.03 -9.62 -8.42
CA PRO A 108 -39.73 -8.37 -8.70
C PRO A 108 -38.90 -7.42 -9.58
N GLY A 109 -39.36 -7.17 -10.80
CA GLY A 109 -38.69 -6.30 -11.78
C GLY A 109 -37.51 -6.92 -12.54
N VAL A 110 -37.04 -8.12 -12.19
CA VAL A 110 -35.94 -8.82 -12.89
C VAL A 110 -36.52 -9.84 -13.86
N ARG A 111 -36.20 -9.71 -15.15
CA ARG A 111 -36.62 -10.64 -16.20
C ARG A 111 -35.45 -11.45 -16.73
N MET A 112 -35.66 -12.76 -16.85
CA MET A 112 -34.78 -13.69 -17.54
C MET A 112 -35.20 -13.79 -19.00
N THR A 113 -34.23 -13.69 -19.91
CA THR A 113 -34.40 -13.93 -21.35
C THR A 113 -34.08 -15.39 -21.67
N ALA A 114 -34.90 -16.02 -22.49
CA ALA A 114 -34.81 -17.45 -22.77
C ALA A 114 -35.31 -17.82 -24.17
N ASN A 115 -34.80 -18.95 -24.66
CA ASN A 115 -35.28 -19.63 -25.86
C ASN A 115 -35.78 -21.02 -25.46
N LEU A 116 -37.05 -21.33 -25.76
CA LEU A 116 -37.65 -22.63 -25.50
C LEU A 116 -37.78 -23.41 -26.81
N TYR A 117 -37.12 -24.55 -26.88
CA TYR A 117 -37.18 -25.48 -28.00
C TYR A 117 -38.17 -26.59 -27.67
N VAL A 118 -39.29 -26.62 -28.39
CA VAL A 118 -40.39 -27.56 -28.18
C VAL A 118 -40.44 -28.55 -29.35
N PRO A 119 -40.17 -29.85 -29.14
CA PRO A 119 -40.30 -30.83 -30.20
C PRO A 119 -41.76 -31.03 -30.58
N ASP A 120 -42.03 -31.29 -31.86
CA ASP A 120 -43.40 -31.47 -32.33
C ASP A 120 -44.10 -32.69 -31.68
N SER A 121 -43.32 -33.68 -31.24
CA SER A 121 -43.82 -34.81 -30.46
C SER A 121 -44.39 -34.40 -29.10
N ALA A 122 -43.85 -33.34 -28.46
CA ALA A 122 -44.28 -32.89 -27.14
C ALA A 122 -45.67 -32.23 -27.15
N LYS A 123 -46.13 -31.77 -28.32
CA LYS A 123 -47.50 -31.25 -28.51
C LYS A 123 -48.58 -32.33 -28.35
N LYS A 124 -48.21 -33.61 -28.54
CA LYS A 124 -49.11 -34.76 -28.42
C LYS A 124 -49.05 -35.42 -27.05
N LYS A 125 -47.86 -35.43 -26.44
CA LYS A 125 -47.60 -36.06 -25.14
C LYS A 125 -46.49 -35.28 -24.43
N PRO A 126 -46.65 -34.91 -23.15
CA PRO A 126 -45.60 -34.26 -22.39
C PRO A 126 -44.28 -35.03 -22.47
N ALA A 127 -43.19 -34.32 -22.68
CA ALA A 127 -41.86 -34.89 -22.88
C ALA A 127 -40.91 -34.46 -21.76
N PRO A 128 -39.84 -35.23 -21.49
CA PRO A 128 -38.80 -34.81 -20.56
C PRO A 128 -38.17 -33.48 -20.97
N ALA A 129 -37.82 -32.67 -19.99
CA ALA A 129 -37.26 -31.35 -20.22
C ALA A 129 -35.78 -31.25 -19.81
N ILE A 130 -35.04 -30.37 -20.47
CA ILE A 130 -33.65 -30.04 -20.15
C ILE A 130 -33.55 -28.53 -19.94
N LEU A 131 -33.13 -28.12 -18.75
CA LEU A 131 -32.64 -26.76 -18.54
C LEU A 131 -31.22 -26.66 -19.07
N GLN A 132 -31.01 -25.78 -20.04
CA GLN A 132 -29.72 -25.58 -20.68
C GLN A 132 -29.15 -24.22 -20.30
N VAL A 133 -28.12 -24.22 -19.47
CA VAL A 133 -27.41 -23.02 -19.04
C VAL A 133 -26.13 -22.85 -19.84
N HIS A 134 -25.76 -21.60 -20.18
CA HIS A 134 -24.59 -21.32 -21.02
C HIS A 134 -23.38 -20.88 -20.17
N GLY A 135 -22.18 -21.18 -20.68
CA GLY A 135 -20.92 -20.61 -20.19
C GLY A 135 -20.62 -19.26 -20.85
N HIS A 136 -19.40 -18.77 -20.68
CA HIS A 136 -18.98 -17.42 -21.10
C HIS A 136 -18.72 -17.26 -22.61
N TRP A 137 -19.50 -17.92 -23.45
CA TRP A 137 -19.50 -17.67 -24.90
C TRP A 137 -20.07 -16.30 -25.22
N LYS A 138 -19.51 -15.63 -26.24
CA LYS A 138 -19.91 -14.28 -26.64
C LYS A 138 -21.41 -14.19 -26.97
N GLY A 139 -21.94 -15.21 -27.65
CA GLY A 139 -23.36 -15.25 -28.02
C GLY A 139 -24.32 -15.70 -26.93
N ALA A 140 -23.85 -16.04 -25.72
CA ALA A 140 -24.70 -16.54 -24.63
C ALA A 140 -25.67 -17.66 -25.09
N LYS A 141 -26.99 -17.55 -24.82
CA LYS A 141 -27.97 -18.55 -25.29
C LYS A 141 -28.10 -18.64 -26.82
N GLN A 142 -27.66 -17.62 -27.55
CA GLN A 142 -27.71 -17.55 -29.01
C GLN A 142 -26.42 -18.00 -29.69
N ASP A 143 -25.38 -18.35 -28.94
CA ASP A 143 -24.12 -18.79 -29.53
C ASP A 143 -24.32 -20.12 -30.30
N PRO A 144 -23.73 -20.31 -31.50
CA PRO A 144 -23.87 -21.56 -32.25
C PRO A 144 -23.49 -22.82 -31.46
N VAL A 145 -22.48 -22.74 -30.59
CA VAL A 145 -22.09 -23.85 -29.70
C VAL A 145 -23.21 -24.18 -28.71
N VAL A 146 -23.94 -23.17 -28.26
CA VAL A 146 -25.07 -23.31 -27.34
C VAL A 146 -26.33 -23.80 -28.05
N GLN A 147 -26.61 -23.28 -29.23
CA GLN A 147 -27.72 -23.72 -30.07
C GLN A 147 -27.60 -25.20 -30.44
N SER A 148 -26.40 -25.68 -30.81
CA SER A 148 -26.18 -27.06 -31.27
C SER A 148 -26.73 -28.10 -30.27
N ARG A 149 -26.44 -27.92 -28.98
CA ARG A 149 -26.95 -28.83 -27.93
C ARG A 149 -28.45 -28.73 -27.72
N CYS A 150 -29.03 -27.53 -27.83
CA CYS A 150 -30.48 -27.33 -27.76
C CYS A 150 -31.20 -28.05 -28.91
N ILE A 151 -30.74 -27.81 -30.14
CA ILE A 151 -31.39 -28.34 -31.34
C ILE A 151 -31.28 -29.86 -31.39
N GLY A 152 -30.10 -30.42 -31.09
CA GLY A 152 -29.91 -31.87 -31.04
C GLY A 152 -30.81 -32.53 -29.99
N ALA A 153 -30.89 -31.98 -28.78
CA ALA A 153 -31.79 -32.49 -27.74
C ALA A 153 -33.28 -32.35 -28.13
N ALA A 154 -33.67 -31.23 -28.72
CA ALA A 154 -35.03 -31.03 -29.21
C ALA A 154 -35.40 -32.06 -30.30
N LYS A 155 -34.55 -32.26 -31.30
CA LYS A 155 -34.75 -33.28 -32.34
C LYS A 155 -34.79 -34.71 -31.79
N LEU A 156 -34.13 -34.97 -30.65
CA LEU A 156 -34.22 -36.24 -29.94
C LEU A 156 -35.47 -36.35 -29.04
N GLY A 157 -36.34 -35.34 -29.00
CA GLY A 157 -37.62 -35.37 -28.29
C GLY A 157 -37.56 -34.88 -26.84
N PHE A 158 -36.63 -33.98 -26.51
CA PHE A 158 -36.63 -33.26 -25.23
C PHE A 158 -37.19 -31.84 -25.41
N VAL A 159 -37.96 -31.35 -24.45
CA VAL A 159 -38.22 -29.90 -24.36
C VAL A 159 -36.96 -29.23 -23.80
N VAL A 160 -36.44 -28.18 -24.42
CA VAL A 160 -35.20 -27.54 -23.95
C VAL A 160 -35.44 -26.07 -23.67
N LEU A 161 -35.22 -25.63 -22.43
CA LEU A 161 -35.22 -24.21 -22.07
C LEU A 161 -33.77 -23.74 -21.95
N CYS A 162 -33.34 -22.86 -22.84
CA CYS A 162 -32.04 -22.20 -22.74
C CYS A 162 -32.20 -20.77 -22.21
N VAL A 163 -31.51 -20.45 -21.12
CA VAL A 163 -31.67 -19.19 -20.40
C VAL A 163 -30.39 -18.37 -20.39
N ASP A 164 -30.50 -17.04 -20.45
CA ASP A 164 -29.36 -16.15 -20.18
C ASP A 164 -29.11 -16.04 -18.67
N ALA A 165 -27.86 -16.25 -18.26
CA ALA A 165 -27.42 -15.99 -16.89
C ALA A 165 -27.51 -14.49 -16.54
N PHE A 166 -27.75 -14.13 -15.27
CA PHE A 166 -27.90 -12.72 -14.90
C PHE A 166 -26.62 -11.93 -15.16
N GLY A 167 -26.73 -10.84 -15.93
CA GLY A 167 -25.59 -10.03 -16.37
C GLY A 167 -24.97 -10.47 -17.70
N ALA A 168 -25.40 -11.59 -18.29
CA ALA A 168 -24.87 -12.11 -19.56
C ALA A 168 -25.94 -12.13 -20.66
N GLY A 169 -25.50 -12.31 -21.91
CA GLY A 169 -26.40 -12.33 -23.07
C GLY A 169 -27.20 -11.04 -23.19
N GLU A 170 -28.53 -11.15 -23.35
CA GLU A 170 -29.41 -9.97 -23.44
C GLU A 170 -29.61 -9.25 -22.09
N ARG A 171 -29.05 -9.81 -21.01
CA ARG A 171 -29.11 -9.30 -19.64
C ARG A 171 -27.83 -8.54 -19.24
N GLY A 172 -26.94 -8.28 -20.20
CA GLY A 172 -25.77 -7.41 -20.04
C GLY A 172 -26.14 -5.95 -19.73
N ILE A 173 -25.14 -5.10 -19.51
CA ILE A 173 -25.33 -3.69 -19.19
C ILE A 173 -25.83 -2.94 -20.41
N GLY A 174 -25.12 -3.08 -21.53
CA GLY A 174 -25.56 -2.62 -22.84
C GLY A 174 -26.45 -3.64 -23.56
N THR A 175 -26.84 -3.29 -24.78
CA THR A 175 -27.63 -4.14 -25.68
C THR A 175 -26.76 -5.06 -26.54
N ALA A 176 -25.43 -4.91 -26.51
CA ALA A 176 -24.51 -5.75 -27.25
C ALA A 176 -24.33 -7.12 -26.56
N LEU A 177 -24.20 -8.17 -27.36
CA LEU A 177 -23.84 -9.49 -26.85
C LEU A 177 -22.34 -9.57 -26.55
N GLY A 178 -21.97 -10.37 -25.55
CA GLY A 178 -20.58 -10.67 -25.21
C GLY A 178 -20.00 -9.84 -24.07
N GLU A 179 -20.81 -9.07 -23.36
CA GLU A 179 -20.37 -8.39 -22.14
C GLU A 179 -20.02 -9.40 -21.05
N TYR A 180 -18.84 -9.23 -20.46
CA TYR A 180 -18.37 -10.06 -19.36
C TYR A 180 -18.88 -9.51 -18.02
N HIS A 181 -19.67 -10.32 -17.31
CA HIS A 181 -20.25 -9.93 -16.01
C HIS A 181 -19.39 -10.28 -14.81
N GLY A 182 -18.34 -11.09 -14.98
CA GLY A 182 -17.62 -11.74 -13.89
C GLY A 182 -16.64 -10.86 -13.13
N GLU A 183 -16.56 -9.57 -13.45
CA GLU A 183 -15.63 -8.62 -12.86
C GLU A 183 -16.35 -7.62 -11.94
N MET A 184 -16.03 -6.31 -12.03
CA MET A 184 -16.65 -5.24 -11.25
C MET A 184 -18.16 -5.10 -11.46
N THR A 185 -18.72 -5.70 -12.52
CA THR A 185 -20.18 -5.84 -12.68
C THR A 185 -20.77 -6.73 -11.59
N ALA A 186 -20.37 -8.01 -11.50
CA ALA A 186 -20.81 -8.91 -10.43
C ALA A 186 -20.39 -8.41 -9.04
N ALA A 187 -19.28 -7.68 -8.93
CA ALA A 187 -18.79 -7.14 -7.68
C ALA A 187 -19.76 -6.19 -6.97
N THR A 188 -20.67 -5.54 -7.70
CA THR A 188 -21.74 -4.69 -7.13
C THR A 188 -22.64 -5.44 -6.14
N LEU A 189 -22.71 -6.77 -6.24
CA LEU A 189 -23.48 -7.62 -5.35
C LEU A 189 -22.73 -8.03 -4.07
N LEU A 190 -21.40 -7.93 -4.04
CA LEU A 190 -20.61 -8.40 -2.91
C LEU A 190 -20.94 -7.62 -1.64
N PRO A 191 -20.98 -6.27 -1.60
CA PRO A 191 -21.29 -5.55 -0.36
C PRO A 191 -22.65 -5.91 0.24
N LEU A 192 -23.62 -6.30 -0.59
CA LEU A 192 -24.97 -6.71 -0.17
C LEU A 192 -24.98 -8.11 0.47
N GLY A 193 -23.93 -8.90 0.26
CA GLY A 193 -23.84 -10.29 0.70
C GLY A 193 -24.69 -11.24 -0.15
N THR A 194 -24.92 -10.89 -1.41
CA THR A 194 -25.80 -11.63 -2.35
C THR A 194 -25.01 -12.08 -3.59
N PRO A 195 -24.03 -13.00 -3.44
CA PRO A 195 -23.14 -13.35 -4.54
C PRO A 195 -23.89 -13.87 -5.76
N LEU A 196 -23.36 -13.57 -6.94
CA LEU A 196 -23.99 -13.89 -8.23
C LEU A 196 -24.27 -15.40 -8.38
N SER A 197 -23.40 -16.26 -7.86
CA SER A 197 -23.60 -17.71 -7.84
C SER A 197 -24.93 -18.11 -7.16
N GLY A 198 -25.25 -17.47 -6.02
CA GLY A 198 -26.48 -17.72 -5.28
C GLY A 198 -27.73 -17.25 -6.02
N LEU A 199 -27.65 -16.07 -6.64
CA LEU A 199 -28.71 -15.55 -7.48
C LEU A 199 -28.98 -16.47 -8.67
N GLN A 200 -27.94 -16.96 -9.35
CA GLN A 200 -28.10 -17.84 -10.51
C GLN A 200 -28.68 -19.20 -10.13
N VAL A 201 -28.28 -19.79 -8.99
CA VAL A 201 -28.91 -21.03 -8.49
C VAL A 201 -30.40 -20.81 -8.28
N TYR A 202 -30.79 -19.72 -7.61
CA TYR A 202 -32.20 -19.38 -7.43
C TYR A 202 -32.92 -19.14 -8.76
N GLU A 203 -32.34 -18.38 -9.68
CA GLU A 203 -32.96 -18.13 -10.99
C GLU A 203 -33.11 -19.41 -11.83
N ASN A 204 -32.19 -20.36 -11.71
CA ASN A 204 -32.33 -21.68 -12.34
C ASN A 204 -33.48 -22.48 -11.72
N MET A 205 -33.75 -22.35 -10.41
CA MET A 205 -34.98 -22.90 -9.81
C MET A 205 -36.23 -22.24 -10.39
N ARG A 206 -36.19 -20.92 -10.63
CA ARG A 206 -37.29 -20.18 -11.28
C ARG A 206 -37.51 -20.59 -12.74
N ALA A 207 -36.44 -20.96 -13.45
CA ALA A 207 -36.54 -21.54 -14.78
C ALA A 207 -37.21 -22.92 -14.76
N VAL A 208 -36.96 -23.73 -13.72
CA VAL A 208 -37.71 -24.98 -13.50
C VAL A 208 -39.17 -24.70 -13.18
N ASP A 209 -39.46 -23.71 -12.32
CA ASP A 209 -40.84 -23.32 -12.03
C ASP A 209 -41.59 -22.95 -13.32
N TYR A 210 -40.92 -22.24 -14.25
CA TYR A 210 -41.48 -21.96 -15.58
C TYR A 210 -41.70 -23.24 -16.41
N LEU A 211 -40.72 -24.16 -16.47
CA LEU A 211 -40.88 -25.43 -17.17
C LEU A 211 -42.09 -26.23 -16.65
N GLU A 212 -42.33 -26.25 -15.34
CA GLU A 212 -43.48 -26.94 -14.74
C GLU A 212 -44.84 -26.31 -15.13
N THR A 213 -44.87 -25.07 -15.61
CA THR A 213 -46.10 -24.46 -16.15
C THR A 213 -46.43 -24.89 -17.58
N ARG A 214 -45.48 -25.50 -18.29
CA ARG A 214 -45.62 -25.82 -19.71
C ARG A 214 -46.34 -27.16 -19.89
N PRO A 215 -47.46 -27.22 -20.64
CA PRO A 215 -48.18 -28.48 -20.87
C PRO A 215 -47.35 -29.51 -21.67
N GLU A 216 -46.33 -29.05 -22.40
CA GLU A 216 -45.42 -29.90 -23.18
C GLU A 216 -44.38 -30.63 -22.32
N VAL A 217 -44.25 -30.27 -21.03
CA VAL A 217 -43.20 -30.76 -20.13
C VAL A 217 -43.74 -31.82 -19.17
N ASP A 218 -43.04 -32.96 -19.12
CA ASP A 218 -43.18 -33.91 -18.01
C ASP A 218 -42.35 -33.41 -16.82
N LYS A 219 -43.03 -32.81 -15.84
CA LYS A 219 -42.42 -32.18 -14.66
C LYS A 219 -41.60 -33.13 -13.79
N ASP A 220 -41.84 -34.44 -13.87
CA ASP A 220 -41.11 -35.43 -13.08
C ASP A 220 -39.78 -35.83 -13.73
N LYS A 221 -39.51 -35.35 -14.96
CA LYS A 221 -38.39 -35.75 -15.82
C LYS A 221 -37.61 -34.54 -16.35
N ILE A 222 -37.06 -33.75 -15.43
CA ILE A 222 -36.27 -32.56 -15.76
C ILE A 222 -34.77 -32.85 -15.56
N GLY A 223 -33.95 -32.56 -16.55
CA GLY A 223 -32.49 -32.57 -16.46
C GLY A 223 -31.88 -31.18 -16.56
N ILE A 224 -30.58 -31.07 -16.28
CA ILE A 224 -29.82 -29.83 -16.43
C ILE A 224 -28.44 -30.12 -17.04
N THR A 225 -28.01 -29.27 -17.98
CA THR A 225 -26.66 -29.33 -18.55
C THR A 225 -26.18 -27.96 -19.00
N GLY A 226 -24.86 -27.81 -19.00
CA GLY A 226 -24.15 -26.63 -19.44
C GLY A 226 -22.65 -26.88 -19.38
N ALA A 227 -21.89 -25.99 -20.00
CA ALA A 227 -20.44 -26.08 -20.03
C ALA A 227 -19.76 -24.82 -19.50
N SER A 228 -18.53 -24.94 -18.98
CA SER A 228 -17.77 -23.83 -18.38
C SER A 228 -18.53 -23.22 -17.18
N GLY A 229 -18.70 -21.89 -17.12
CA GLY A 229 -19.59 -21.24 -16.14
C GLY A 229 -21.04 -21.78 -16.13
N GLY A 230 -21.54 -22.29 -17.27
CA GLY A 230 -22.81 -23.00 -17.34
C GLY A 230 -22.75 -24.40 -16.72
N GLY A 231 -21.58 -25.05 -16.77
CA GLY A 231 -21.32 -26.30 -16.06
C GLY A 231 -21.29 -26.08 -14.54
N ASN A 232 -20.73 -24.96 -14.06
CA ASN A 232 -20.80 -24.59 -12.65
C ASN A 232 -22.24 -24.30 -12.18
N GLN A 233 -23.02 -23.57 -12.98
CA GLN A 233 -24.46 -23.44 -12.74
C GLN A 233 -25.18 -24.79 -12.71
N THR A 234 -24.81 -25.71 -13.61
CA THR A 234 -25.36 -27.07 -13.67
C THR A 234 -25.06 -27.86 -12.40
N MET A 235 -23.80 -27.81 -11.95
CA MET A 235 -23.36 -28.46 -10.71
C MET A 235 -24.12 -27.89 -9.51
N TYR A 236 -24.16 -26.57 -9.34
CA TYR A 236 -24.80 -25.95 -8.17
C TYR A 236 -26.32 -26.11 -8.16
N ALA A 237 -27.01 -25.78 -9.25
CA ALA A 237 -28.46 -25.91 -9.33
C ALA A 237 -28.88 -27.39 -9.30
N GLY A 238 -28.14 -28.27 -10.00
CA GLY A 238 -28.38 -29.71 -9.98
C GLY A 238 -28.21 -30.32 -8.58
N ALA A 239 -27.19 -29.91 -7.83
CA ALA A 239 -26.98 -30.32 -6.43
C ALA A 239 -28.08 -29.78 -5.49
N TRP A 240 -28.48 -28.52 -5.69
CA TRP A 240 -29.41 -27.83 -4.80
C TRP A 240 -30.86 -28.28 -4.99
N ASP A 241 -31.37 -28.20 -6.22
CA ASP A 241 -32.77 -28.46 -6.58
C ASP A 241 -32.98 -29.94 -6.92
N LYS A 242 -33.76 -30.63 -6.07
CA LYS A 242 -34.04 -32.07 -6.19
C LYS A 242 -35.01 -32.42 -7.33
N ARG A 243 -35.58 -31.42 -8.02
CA ARG A 243 -36.42 -31.64 -9.21
C ARG A 243 -35.61 -32.11 -10.40
N PHE A 244 -34.34 -31.71 -10.52
CA PHE A 244 -33.45 -32.24 -11.55
C PHE A 244 -33.15 -33.72 -11.30
N LYS A 245 -33.52 -34.61 -12.24
CA LYS A 245 -33.29 -36.06 -12.14
C LYS A 245 -31.99 -36.51 -12.79
N CYS A 246 -31.45 -35.71 -13.71
CA CYS A 246 -30.21 -35.95 -14.43
C CYS A 246 -29.40 -34.65 -14.54
N VAL A 247 -28.15 -34.67 -14.09
CA VAL A 247 -27.26 -33.50 -13.96
C VAL A 247 -25.98 -33.77 -14.75
N VAL A 248 -25.67 -32.93 -15.74
CA VAL A 248 -24.52 -33.13 -16.63
C VAL A 248 -23.66 -31.87 -16.77
N PRO A 249 -22.77 -31.58 -15.81
CA PRO A 249 -21.79 -30.50 -15.91
C PRO A 249 -20.66 -30.90 -16.88
N VAL A 250 -20.31 -29.98 -17.78
CA VAL A 250 -19.32 -30.21 -18.83
C VAL A 250 -18.18 -29.18 -18.73
N CYS A 251 -16.93 -29.63 -18.75
CA CYS A 251 -15.74 -28.77 -18.71
C CYS A 251 -15.84 -27.69 -17.61
N SER A 252 -16.28 -28.11 -16.42
CA SER A 252 -16.47 -27.22 -15.26
C SER A 252 -16.06 -27.85 -13.93
N VAL A 253 -15.99 -29.19 -13.89
CA VAL A 253 -15.68 -29.90 -12.65
C VAL A 253 -14.19 -30.13 -12.52
N GLY A 254 -13.63 -29.75 -11.38
CA GLY A 254 -12.25 -30.04 -10.97
C GLY A 254 -12.19 -30.20 -9.46
N ASN A 255 -11.61 -29.23 -8.76
CA ASN A 255 -11.81 -28.96 -7.33
C ASN A 255 -11.52 -27.49 -7.03
N TYR A 256 -12.04 -26.95 -5.93
CA TYR A 256 -11.90 -25.55 -5.53
C TYR A 256 -10.44 -25.14 -5.25
N GLN A 257 -9.59 -26.05 -4.78
CA GLN A 257 -8.15 -25.75 -4.63
C GLN A 257 -7.47 -25.43 -5.97
N ALA A 258 -7.90 -26.05 -7.06
CA ALA A 258 -7.36 -25.77 -8.40
C ALA A 258 -7.79 -24.40 -8.95
N TYR A 259 -8.94 -23.86 -8.50
CA TYR A 259 -9.38 -22.50 -8.86
C TYR A 259 -8.44 -21.41 -8.33
N LEU A 260 -7.64 -21.69 -7.30
CA LEU A 260 -6.63 -20.76 -6.76
C LEU A 260 -5.43 -20.55 -7.70
N GLN A 261 -5.45 -21.19 -8.87
CA GLN A 261 -4.41 -21.14 -9.90
C GLN A 261 -4.90 -20.56 -11.23
N ALA A 262 -6.18 -20.23 -11.32
CA ALA A 262 -6.80 -19.76 -12.54
C ALA A 262 -7.66 -18.52 -12.26
N ALA A 263 -7.94 -17.78 -13.33
CA ALA A 263 -9.01 -16.80 -13.33
C ALA A 263 -10.33 -17.54 -13.59
N CYS A 264 -11.36 -17.28 -12.80
CA CYS A 264 -12.72 -17.68 -13.14
C CYS A 264 -13.68 -16.48 -13.02
N CYS A 265 -14.94 -16.66 -13.38
CA CYS A 265 -15.94 -15.62 -13.23
C CYS A 265 -16.45 -15.59 -11.80
N MET A 266 -16.70 -14.39 -11.27
CA MET A 266 -17.34 -14.21 -9.97
C MET A 266 -18.74 -14.85 -9.85
N CYS A 267 -19.36 -15.28 -10.97
CA CYS A 267 -20.58 -16.10 -10.93
C CYS A 267 -20.35 -17.54 -10.47
N GLU A 268 -19.10 -18.01 -10.51
CA GLU A 268 -18.69 -19.37 -10.18
C GLU A 268 -18.22 -19.49 -8.73
N VAL A 269 -17.91 -18.37 -8.08
CA VAL A 269 -17.35 -18.34 -6.72
C VAL A 269 -18.44 -18.47 -5.66
N VAL A 270 -18.26 -19.43 -4.76
CA VAL A 270 -19.06 -19.55 -3.53
C VAL A 270 -18.24 -19.02 -2.35
N PRO A 271 -18.55 -17.81 -1.82
CA PRO A 271 -17.73 -17.18 -0.79
C PRO A 271 -17.56 -18.07 0.44
N GLY A 272 -16.31 -18.42 0.74
CA GLY A 272 -15.93 -19.21 1.90
C GLY A 272 -16.13 -20.71 1.77
N ALA A 273 -16.41 -21.25 0.57
CA ALA A 273 -16.67 -22.67 0.37
C ALA A 273 -15.59 -23.58 0.98
N LEU A 274 -14.30 -23.26 0.81
CA LEU A 274 -13.19 -24.08 1.34
C LEU A 274 -13.18 -24.21 2.87
N LYS A 275 -13.89 -23.34 3.60
CA LYS A 275 -14.05 -23.47 5.06
C LYS A 275 -14.94 -24.64 5.47
N PHE A 276 -15.85 -25.07 4.60
CA PHE A 276 -16.87 -26.06 4.95
C PHE A 276 -17.02 -27.19 3.94
N THR A 277 -16.53 -27.04 2.72
CA THR A 277 -16.65 -28.05 1.66
C THR A 277 -15.54 -27.98 0.64
N GLU A 278 -15.42 -29.05 -0.12
CA GLU A 278 -14.74 -29.12 -1.40
C GLU A 278 -15.76 -29.53 -2.48
N GLU A 279 -15.41 -29.41 -3.75
CA GLU A 279 -16.32 -29.62 -4.89
C GLU A 279 -16.96 -31.02 -4.90
N TRP A 280 -16.23 -32.05 -4.45
CA TRP A 280 -16.72 -33.44 -4.37
C TRP A 280 -18.03 -33.60 -3.58
N ALA A 281 -18.19 -32.84 -2.48
CA ALA A 281 -19.35 -32.98 -1.62
C ALA A 281 -20.57 -32.27 -2.22
N VAL A 282 -20.35 -31.20 -3.00
CA VAL A 282 -21.42 -30.57 -3.80
C VAL A 282 -21.93 -31.54 -4.86
N LEU A 283 -21.03 -32.24 -5.57
CA LEU A 283 -21.40 -33.32 -6.49
C LEU A 283 -22.14 -34.45 -5.76
N GLY A 284 -21.74 -34.77 -4.53
CA GLY A 284 -22.40 -35.75 -3.67
C GLY A 284 -23.87 -35.44 -3.39
N LEU A 285 -24.27 -34.16 -3.31
CA LEU A 285 -25.67 -33.74 -3.12
C LEU A 285 -26.59 -34.14 -4.29
N VAL A 286 -26.02 -34.56 -5.42
CA VAL A 286 -26.81 -35.09 -6.54
C VAL A 286 -27.34 -36.49 -6.20
N ALA A 287 -26.60 -37.31 -5.44
CA ALA A 287 -27.00 -38.65 -5.09
C ALA A 287 -28.39 -38.68 -4.41
N PRO A 288 -29.26 -39.67 -4.72
CA PRO A 288 -29.06 -40.80 -5.64
C PRO A 288 -29.35 -40.50 -7.12
N ARG A 289 -29.57 -39.24 -7.50
CA ARG A 289 -29.97 -38.84 -8.88
C ARG A 289 -28.79 -38.96 -9.83
N ALA A 290 -29.05 -38.98 -11.14
CA ALA A 290 -28.00 -39.23 -12.13
C ALA A 290 -27.04 -38.04 -12.29
N LEU A 291 -25.74 -38.30 -12.28
CA LEU A 291 -24.66 -37.34 -12.45
C LEU A 291 -23.64 -37.85 -13.46
N MET A 292 -23.45 -37.12 -14.56
CA MET A 292 -22.32 -37.35 -15.47
C MET A 292 -21.43 -36.12 -15.52
N VAL A 293 -20.17 -36.27 -15.14
CA VAL A 293 -19.15 -35.24 -15.29
C VAL A 293 -18.44 -35.45 -16.63
N ILE A 294 -18.34 -34.40 -17.45
CA ILE A 294 -17.56 -34.42 -18.69
C ILE A 294 -16.35 -33.49 -18.56
N ASN A 295 -15.14 -33.97 -18.88
CA ASN A 295 -13.93 -33.13 -18.97
C ASN A 295 -13.20 -33.30 -20.31
N ALA A 296 -12.48 -32.25 -20.71
CA ALA A 296 -11.57 -32.26 -21.84
C ALA A 296 -10.11 -32.44 -21.36
N THR A 297 -9.27 -33.12 -22.16
CA THR A 297 -7.88 -33.43 -21.76
C THR A 297 -6.93 -32.22 -21.80
N LYS A 298 -7.25 -31.18 -22.58
CA LYS A 298 -6.43 -29.96 -22.74
C LYS A 298 -7.10 -28.71 -22.14
N ASP A 299 -7.92 -28.92 -21.11
CA ASP A 299 -8.57 -27.83 -20.37
C ASP A 299 -7.61 -27.17 -19.36
N ALA A 300 -8.00 -26.01 -18.85
CA ALA A 300 -7.30 -25.31 -17.78
C ALA A 300 -7.32 -26.12 -16.47
N ILE A 301 -6.37 -25.83 -15.58
CA ILE A 301 -6.11 -26.66 -14.39
C ILE A 301 -7.34 -26.89 -13.51
N GLN A 302 -8.18 -25.86 -13.36
CA GLN A 302 -9.40 -25.89 -12.56
C GLN A 302 -10.49 -26.82 -13.12
N PHE A 303 -10.41 -27.20 -14.40
CA PHE A 303 -11.34 -28.12 -15.07
C PHE A 303 -10.63 -29.36 -15.61
N SER A 304 -9.38 -29.58 -15.20
CA SER A 304 -8.58 -30.67 -15.73
C SER A 304 -9.11 -32.03 -15.28
N VAL A 305 -8.90 -33.04 -16.12
CA VAL A 305 -9.26 -34.43 -15.82
C VAL A 305 -8.66 -34.91 -14.50
N GLY A 306 -7.42 -34.50 -14.20
CA GLY A 306 -6.73 -34.88 -12.96
C GLY A 306 -7.43 -34.35 -11.72
N GLU A 307 -7.79 -33.07 -11.71
CA GLU A 307 -8.49 -32.46 -10.57
C GLU A 307 -9.92 -32.99 -10.43
N ALA A 308 -10.63 -33.23 -11.55
CA ALA A 308 -11.96 -33.83 -11.54
C ALA A 308 -11.97 -35.24 -10.94
N LYS A 309 -10.95 -36.06 -11.26
CA LYS A 309 -10.78 -37.40 -10.68
C LYS A 309 -10.61 -37.37 -9.16
N LYS A 310 -9.92 -36.36 -8.61
CA LYS A 310 -9.79 -36.20 -7.15
C LYS A 310 -11.16 -35.97 -6.50
N SER A 311 -11.98 -35.12 -7.09
CA SER A 311 -13.34 -34.89 -6.58
C SER A 311 -14.21 -36.15 -6.69
N LEU A 312 -14.21 -36.80 -7.85
CA LEU A 312 -15.02 -37.99 -8.08
C LEU A 312 -14.63 -39.18 -7.19
N ALA A 313 -13.36 -39.29 -6.79
CA ALA A 313 -12.91 -40.32 -5.85
C ALA A 313 -13.61 -40.22 -4.48
N LEU A 314 -13.98 -39.02 -4.04
CA LEU A 314 -14.73 -38.78 -2.81
C LEU A 314 -16.25 -38.74 -3.02
N THR A 315 -16.70 -38.41 -4.22
CA THR A 315 -18.13 -38.45 -4.60
C THR A 315 -18.65 -39.89 -4.80
N ALA A 316 -17.88 -40.79 -5.42
CA ALA A 316 -18.34 -42.15 -5.75
C ALA A 316 -18.79 -42.99 -4.53
N PRO A 317 -18.13 -42.94 -3.37
CA PRO A 317 -18.62 -43.60 -2.15
C PRO A 317 -20.02 -43.14 -1.72
N VAL A 318 -20.37 -41.87 -1.92
CA VAL A 318 -21.71 -41.34 -1.59
C VAL A 318 -22.78 -42.02 -2.45
N PHE A 319 -22.56 -42.13 -3.76
CA PHE A 319 -23.47 -42.82 -4.67
C PHE A 319 -23.63 -44.31 -4.31
N LYS A 320 -22.53 -44.95 -3.91
CA LYS A 320 -22.55 -46.33 -3.40
C LYS A 320 -23.38 -46.46 -2.12
N LEU A 321 -23.20 -45.55 -1.15
CA LEU A 321 -23.99 -45.52 0.09
C LEU A 321 -25.48 -45.28 -0.16
N CYS A 322 -25.82 -44.50 -1.17
CA CYS A 322 -27.20 -44.29 -1.61
C CYS A 322 -27.75 -45.43 -2.49
N GLY A 323 -26.99 -46.52 -2.70
CA GLY A 323 -27.42 -47.69 -3.46
C GLY A 323 -27.54 -47.46 -4.97
N LYS A 324 -26.89 -46.43 -5.52
CA LYS A 324 -26.92 -46.05 -6.94
C LYS A 324 -25.53 -45.76 -7.51
N PRO A 325 -24.56 -46.67 -7.42
CA PRO A 325 -23.20 -46.43 -7.95
C PRO A 325 -23.19 -46.15 -9.46
N ASP A 326 -24.07 -46.81 -10.23
CA ASP A 326 -24.15 -46.66 -11.70
C ASP A 326 -24.76 -45.33 -12.16
N ASN A 327 -25.28 -44.53 -11.23
CA ASN A 327 -25.80 -43.19 -11.52
C ASN A 327 -24.68 -42.13 -11.56
N LEU A 328 -23.42 -42.49 -11.30
CA LEU A 328 -22.27 -41.60 -11.41
C LEU A 328 -21.36 -42.02 -12.57
N GLN A 329 -21.11 -41.10 -13.49
CA GLN A 329 -20.23 -41.34 -14.65
C GLN A 329 -19.21 -40.21 -14.84
N HIS A 330 -17.99 -40.58 -15.25
CA HIS A 330 -16.96 -39.64 -15.72
C HIS A 330 -16.68 -39.91 -17.20
N ALA A 331 -16.96 -38.95 -18.06
CA ALA A 331 -16.64 -39.03 -19.48
C ALA A 331 -15.48 -38.07 -19.81
N ILE A 332 -14.45 -38.60 -20.46
CA ILE A 332 -13.24 -37.85 -20.79
C ILE A 332 -13.09 -37.83 -22.30
N PHE A 333 -12.89 -36.64 -22.86
CA PHE A 333 -12.73 -36.46 -24.30
C PHE A 333 -11.41 -35.76 -24.61
N GLU A 334 -10.73 -36.25 -25.65
CA GLU A 334 -9.53 -35.60 -26.15
C GLU A 334 -9.90 -34.28 -26.85
N GLY A 335 -9.34 -33.17 -26.38
CA GLY A 335 -9.64 -31.85 -26.96
C GLY A 335 -9.43 -30.69 -26.00
N PRO A 336 -9.60 -29.44 -26.50
CA PRO A 336 -9.59 -28.22 -25.68
C PRO A 336 -10.92 -28.04 -24.94
N HIS A 337 -11.02 -26.95 -24.17
CA HIS A 337 -12.24 -26.51 -23.49
C HIS A 337 -13.38 -26.23 -24.49
N ASP A 338 -14.41 -27.08 -24.51
CA ASP A 338 -15.55 -26.98 -25.43
C ASP A 338 -16.77 -27.79 -24.91
N TYR A 339 -17.91 -27.68 -25.60
CA TYR A 339 -19.01 -28.65 -25.56
C TYR A 339 -19.17 -29.30 -26.95
N SER A 340 -18.13 -30.03 -27.33
CA SER A 340 -17.97 -30.64 -28.66
C SER A 340 -19.05 -31.69 -28.98
N LYS A 341 -19.18 -32.03 -30.27
CA LYS A 341 -20.17 -33.03 -30.72
C LYS A 341 -20.09 -34.36 -29.94
N PRO A 342 -18.92 -35.02 -29.78
CA PRO A 342 -18.84 -36.25 -28.99
C PRO A 342 -19.32 -36.10 -27.55
N MET A 343 -19.05 -34.95 -26.91
CA MET A 343 -19.53 -34.65 -25.56
C MET A 343 -21.06 -34.52 -25.53
N ARG A 344 -21.65 -33.89 -26.54
CA ARG A 344 -23.12 -33.76 -26.68
C ARG A 344 -23.78 -35.11 -26.91
N GLU A 345 -23.21 -35.95 -27.77
CA GLU A 345 -23.72 -37.31 -28.05
C GLU A 345 -23.74 -38.17 -26.78
N ALA A 346 -22.67 -38.10 -25.96
CA ALA A 346 -22.64 -38.76 -24.66
C ALA A 346 -23.70 -38.19 -23.69
N MET A 347 -23.86 -36.86 -23.64
CA MET A 347 -24.92 -36.24 -22.83
C MET A 347 -26.32 -36.71 -23.26
N TYR A 348 -26.59 -36.78 -24.57
CA TYR A 348 -27.87 -37.25 -25.09
C TYR A 348 -28.18 -38.67 -24.65
N GLY A 349 -27.20 -39.58 -24.76
CA GLY A 349 -27.31 -40.96 -24.32
C GLY A 349 -27.64 -41.08 -22.83
N PHE A 350 -26.88 -40.37 -22.00
CA PHE A 350 -27.06 -40.37 -20.55
C PHE A 350 -28.42 -39.79 -20.14
N MET A 351 -28.86 -38.69 -20.76
CA MET A 351 -30.17 -38.10 -20.49
C MET A 351 -31.33 -38.96 -20.99
N ALA A 352 -31.19 -39.65 -22.13
CA ALA A 352 -32.20 -40.58 -22.63
C ALA A 352 -32.42 -41.75 -21.65
N LEU A 353 -31.34 -42.32 -21.11
CA LEU A 353 -31.43 -43.36 -20.09
C LEU A 353 -32.19 -42.87 -18.86
N HIS A 354 -31.76 -41.75 -18.28
CA HIS A 354 -32.23 -41.34 -16.96
C HIS A 354 -33.55 -40.56 -16.96
N LEU A 355 -33.91 -39.92 -18.07
CA LEU A 355 -35.16 -39.16 -18.18
C LEU A 355 -36.22 -39.93 -18.99
N LYS A 356 -35.85 -40.60 -20.08
CA LYS A 356 -36.82 -41.34 -20.91
C LYS A 356 -36.95 -42.81 -20.50
N GLY A 357 -35.92 -43.39 -19.90
CA GLY A 357 -35.82 -44.84 -19.71
C GLY A 357 -35.45 -45.57 -21.01
N GLU A 358 -34.79 -44.88 -21.94
CA GLU A 358 -34.44 -45.39 -23.27
C GLU A 358 -32.93 -45.59 -23.41
N GLY A 359 -32.52 -46.68 -24.06
CA GLY A 359 -31.10 -47.00 -24.28
C GLY A 359 -30.37 -47.48 -23.02
N LYS A 360 -29.04 -47.48 -23.08
CA LYS A 360 -28.13 -47.93 -21.99
C LYS A 360 -27.21 -46.81 -21.48
N GLY A 361 -27.41 -45.58 -21.92
CA GLY A 361 -26.51 -44.45 -21.65
C GLY A 361 -25.39 -44.26 -22.67
N ASP A 362 -25.30 -45.14 -23.68
CA ASP A 362 -24.33 -45.01 -24.78
C ASP A 362 -24.55 -43.73 -25.60
N PRO A 363 -23.49 -43.11 -26.17
CA PRO A 363 -23.63 -41.91 -26.98
C PRO A 363 -24.66 -42.08 -28.12
N ILE A 364 -25.59 -41.12 -28.22
CA ILE A 364 -26.59 -41.08 -29.30
C ILE A 364 -26.08 -40.15 -30.40
N PRO A 365 -25.95 -40.61 -31.66
CA PRO A 365 -25.51 -39.78 -32.76
C PRO A 365 -26.33 -38.51 -32.90
N GLU A 366 -25.64 -37.39 -33.03
CA GLU A 366 -26.28 -36.09 -33.14
C GLU A 366 -27.08 -35.98 -34.45
N PRO A 367 -28.39 -35.63 -34.38
CA PRO A 367 -29.20 -35.40 -35.58
C PRO A 367 -28.61 -34.28 -36.45
N LYS A 368 -28.87 -34.33 -37.77
CA LYS A 368 -28.52 -33.21 -38.66
C LYS A 368 -29.32 -31.97 -38.28
N PHE A 369 -28.65 -30.82 -38.21
CA PHE A 369 -29.27 -29.52 -37.99
C PHE A 369 -28.44 -28.37 -38.56
N GLU A 370 -29.04 -27.19 -38.59
CA GLU A 370 -28.37 -25.92 -38.83
C GLU A 370 -28.71 -24.97 -37.67
N THR A 371 -27.77 -24.12 -37.27
CA THR A 371 -27.98 -23.11 -36.23
C THR A 371 -28.58 -21.85 -36.84
N GLU A 372 -29.42 -21.16 -36.08
CA GLU A 372 -29.95 -19.84 -36.43
C GLU A 372 -28.87 -18.75 -36.33
N LYS A 373 -29.10 -17.63 -37.00
CA LYS A 373 -28.32 -16.42 -36.74
C LYS A 373 -28.60 -15.97 -35.30
N PRO A 374 -27.57 -15.58 -34.51
CA PRO A 374 -27.78 -15.19 -33.12
C PRO A 374 -28.84 -14.09 -32.93
N GLU A 375 -28.94 -13.17 -33.88
CA GLU A 375 -29.90 -12.07 -33.86
C GLU A 375 -31.37 -12.55 -33.94
N ASP A 376 -31.64 -13.59 -34.73
CA ASP A 376 -33.01 -14.12 -34.91
C ASP A 376 -33.55 -14.74 -33.62
N LEU A 377 -32.64 -15.16 -32.73
CA LEU A 377 -32.88 -15.77 -31.43
C LEU A 377 -32.94 -14.77 -30.26
N ARG A 378 -32.87 -13.47 -30.51
CA ARG A 378 -33.01 -12.45 -29.46
C ARG A 378 -34.47 -12.22 -29.09
N CYS A 379 -34.73 -12.10 -27.79
CA CYS A 379 -35.99 -11.56 -27.29
C CYS A 379 -36.13 -10.08 -27.67
N PHE A 380 -35.03 -9.34 -27.61
CA PHE A 380 -34.91 -7.92 -27.92
C PHE A 380 -33.87 -7.74 -29.04
N PRO A 381 -34.27 -7.84 -30.32
CA PRO A 381 -33.37 -7.64 -31.45
C PRO A 381 -32.84 -6.20 -31.52
N GLY A 382 -31.59 -6.03 -31.96
CA GLY A 382 -30.88 -4.76 -32.03
C GLY A 382 -30.90 -4.04 -30.68
N ASP A 383 -31.41 -2.82 -30.70
CA ASP A 383 -31.54 -1.95 -29.52
C ASP A 383 -32.97 -1.86 -28.99
N THR A 384 -33.82 -2.83 -29.30
CA THR A 384 -35.24 -2.83 -28.89
C THR A 384 -35.46 -3.16 -27.42
N ARG A 385 -34.40 -3.48 -26.66
CA ARG A 385 -34.50 -3.76 -25.23
C ARG A 385 -34.98 -2.52 -24.48
N PRO A 386 -36.00 -2.62 -23.60
CA PRO A 386 -36.50 -1.48 -22.84
C PRO A 386 -35.39 -0.75 -22.07
N LYS A 387 -35.45 0.59 -22.03
CA LYS A 387 -34.42 1.42 -21.37
C LYS A 387 -34.36 1.20 -19.85
N ASP A 388 -35.50 0.89 -19.27
CA ASP A 388 -35.69 0.57 -17.85
C ASP A 388 -35.42 -0.90 -17.52
N PHE A 389 -34.88 -1.69 -18.46
CA PHE A 389 -34.50 -3.07 -18.21
C PHE A 389 -33.54 -3.18 -17.02
N MET A 390 -33.86 -4.10 -16.11
CA MET A 390 -33.13 -4.30 -14.87
C MET A 390 -31.81 -5.04 -15.14
N THR A 391 -30.70 -4.30 -15.08
CA THR A 391 -29.35 -4.85 -15.16
C THR A 391 -28.85 -5.25 -13.78
N LEU A 392 -27.77 -6.03 -13.73
CA LEU A 392 -27.19 -6.49 -12.48
C LEU A 392 -26.78 -5.31 -11.56
N PRO A 393 -26.05 -4.28 -12.03
CA PRO A 393 -25.75 -3.11 -11.20
C PRO A 393 -27.00 -2.34 -10.75
N LYS A 394 -28.00 -2.14 -11.62
CA LYS A 394 -29.26 -1.47 -11.22
C LYS A 394 -29.98 -2.24 -10.10
N PHE A 395 -30.01 -3.57 -10.19
CA PHE A 395 -30.56 -4.42 -9.14
C PHE A 395 -29.77 -4.28 -7.83
N ALA A 396 -28.43 -4.33 -7.90
CA ALA A 396 -27.56 -4.14 -6.75
C ALA A 396 -27.76 -2.75 -6.11
N ALA A 397 -27.92 -1.69 -6.91
CA ALA A 397 -28.22 -0.35 -6.41
C ALA A 397 -29.56 -0.30 -5.69
N GLN A 398 -30.60 -0.91 -6.26
CA GLN A 398 -31.94 -0.92 -5.67
C GLN A 398 -31.95 -1.63 -4.32
N GLU A 399 -31.35 -2.82 -4.23
CA GLU A 399 -31.25 -3.57 -2.98
C GLU A 399 -30.29 -2.92 -1.98
N GLY A 400 -29.18 -2.35 -2.47
CA GLY A 400 -28.22 -1.61 -1.67
C GLY A 400 -28.82 -0.36 -1.03
N LYS A 401 -29.65 0.40 -1.76
CA LYS A 401 -30.42 1.54 -1.21
C LYS A 401 -31.32 1.08 -0.07
N LYS A 402 -32.08 -0.02 -0.24
CA LYS A 402 -32.92 -0.57 0.84
C LYS A 402 -32.11 -0.96 2.07
N GLN A 403 -30.97 -1.62 1.89
CA GLN A 403 -30.10 -2.01 3.02
C GLN A 403 -29.52 -0.79 3.72
N ARG A 404 -29.03 0.19 2.96
CA ARG A 404 -28.47 1.44 3.49
C ARG A 404 -29.52 2.27 4.22
N ASP A 405 -30.68 2.48 3.61
CA ASP A 405 -31.77 3.31 4.18
C ASP A 405 -32.42 2.61 5.39
N GLY A 406 -32.30 1.29 5.48
CA GLY A 406 -32.64 0.52 6.68
C GLY A 406 -31.61 0.60 7.82
N LYS A 407 -30.44 1.23 7.60
CA LYS A 407 -29.51 1.56 8.69
C LYS A 407 -29.98 2.83 9.37
N LEU A 408 -30.21 2.74 10.67
CA LEU A 408 -30.56 3.91 11.48
C LEU A 408 -29.38 4.88 11.50
N ILE A 409 -29.68 6.17 11.34
CA ILE A 409 -28.75 7.24 11.68
C ILE A 409 -29.09 7.62 13.12
N PRO A 410 -28.18 7.43 14.09
CA PRO A 410 -28.50 7.62 15.49
C PRO A 410 -28.92 9.06 15.76
N SER A 411 -29.93 9.21 16.63
CA SER A 411 -30.47 10.50 17.05
C SER A 411 -30.05 10.88 18.47
N THR A 412 -29.65 9.88 19.27
CA THR A 412 -29.17 10.02 20.65
C THR A 412 -27.84 9.30 20.85
N LYS A 413 -27.07 9.70 21.86
CA LYS A 413 -25.76 9.10 22.15
C LYS A 413 -25.90 7.62 22.54
N GLU A 414 -26.96 7.27 23.25
CA GLU A 414 -27.26 5.91 23.68
C GLU A 414 -27.58 4.98 22.49
N GLU A 415 -28.26 5.50 21.45
CA GLU A 415 -28.46 4.78 20.20
C GLU A 415 -27.12 4.53 19.49
N TRP A 416 -26.29 5.56 19.40
CA TRP A 416 -24.96 5.45 18.79
C TRP A 416 -24.07 4.42 19.51
N ASP A 417 -24.01 4.46 20.84
CA ASP A 417 -23.16 3.54 21.61
C ASP A 417 -23.53 2.08 21.32
N ARG A 418 -24.83 1.76 21.31
CA ARG A 418 -25.34 0.42 20.99
C ARG A 418 -25.06 0.02 19.53
N GLU A 419 -25.34 0.90 18.58
CA GLU A 419 -25.18 0.60 17.14
C GLU A 419 -23.71 0.50 16.74
N SER A 420 -22.86 1.39 17.26
CA SER A 420 -21.44 1.39 16.97
C SER A 420 -20.74 0.14 17.53
N GLU A 421 -21.16 -0.38 18.68
CA GLU A 421 -20.68 -1.66 19.20
C GLU A 421 -21.03 -2.81 18.26
N ALA A 422 -22.30 -2.91 17.84
CA ALA A 422 -22.76 -3.95 16.92
C ALA A 422 -22.05 -3.89 15.56
N HIS A 423 -21.95 -2.68 14.98
CA HIS A 423 -21.28 -2.47 13.70
C HIS A 423 -19.76 -2.71 13.78
N ARG A 424 -19.08 -2.31 14.86
CA ARG A 424 -17.66 -2.67 15.08
C ARG A 424 -17.46 -4.17 15.21
N ALA A 425 -18.35 -4.86 15.93
CA ALA A 425 -18.30 -6.31 16.08
C ALA A 425 -18.49 -7.03 14.72
N ALA A 426 -19.42 -6.54 13.88
CA ALA A 426 -19.60 -7.02 12.52
C ALA A 426 -18.36 -6.74 11.64
N LEU A 427 -17.85 -5.51 11.67
CA LEU A 427 -16.66 -5.11 10.92
C LEU A 427 -15.45 -5.95 11.31
N LEU A 428 -15.24 -6.21 12.61
CA LEU A 428 -14.13 -7.02 13.10
C LEU A 428 -14.13 -8.43 12.49
N LYS A 429 -15.29 -9.06 12.32
CA LYS A 429 -15.40 -10.39 11.67
C LYS A 429 -14.96 -10.32 10.20
N LEU A 430 -15.33 -9.24 9.53
CA LEU A 430 -14.99 -9.00 8.12
C LEU A 430 -13.53 -8.62 7.91
N VAL A 431 -12.91 -7.87 8.83
CA VAL A 431 -11.61 -7.25 8.58
C VAL A 431 -10.44 -7.76 9.44
N ARG A 432 -10.68 -8.61 10.44
CA ARG A 432 -9.61 -9.16 11.31
C ARG A 432 -9.47 -10.67 11.18
N SER A 433 -8.24 -11.14 10.92
CA SER A 433 -7.90 -12.57 10.93
C SER A 433 -7.69 -13.06 12.38
N PRO A 434 -8.14 -14.29 12.73
CA PRO A 434 -7.90 -14.86 14.06
C PRO A 434 -6.42 -15.28 14.23
N GLY A 435 -5.87 -15.12 15.45
CA GLY A 435 -4.57 -15.70 15.86
C GLY A 435 -3.52 -14.71 16.39
N ASP A 436 -2.78 -15.14 17.41
CA ASP A 436 -1.49 -14.55 17.81
C ASP A 436 -0.41 -15.08 16.86
N LEU A 437 -0.08 -14.28 15.86
CA LEU A 437 0.98 -14.60 14.90
C LEU A 437 2.26 -13.88 15.33
N SER A 438 3.35 -14.63 15.42
CA SER A 438 4.69 -14.10 15.66
C SER A 438 5.12 -13.33 14.41
N ALA A 439 5.10 -11.99 14.47
CA ALA A 439 5.75 -11.17 13.46
C ALA A 439 7.27 -11.28 13.66
N TYR A 440 8.01 -11.62 12.61
CA TYR A 440 9.45 -11.43 12.55
C TYR A 440 9.73 -10.16 11.74
N TRP A 441 10.70 -9.35 12.16
CA TRP A 441 10.98 -8.06 11.52
C TRP A 441 12.45 -7.70 11.48
N ARG A 442 12.79 -6.88 10.48
CA ARG A 442 14.06 -6.16 10.40
C ARG A 442 13.76 -4.73 9.96
N LEU A 443 13.87 -3.79 10.90
CA LEU A 443 13.84 -2.36 10.60
C LEU A 443 15.28 -1.91 10.33
N ALA A 444 15.59 -1.55 9.09
CA ALA A 444 16.88 -0.96 8.73
C ALA A 444 16.60 0.22 7.81
N PRO A 445 16.27 1.42 8.34
CA PRO A 445 16.00 2.57 7.52
C PRO A 445 17.06 2.76 6.44
N PRO A 446 16.65 3.06 5.19
CA PRO A 446 15.31 3.46 4.80
C PRO A 446 14.32 2.30 4.56
N ALA A 447 14.73 1.03 4.68
CA ALA A 447 13.88 -0.11 4.34
C ALA A 447 13.15 -0.72 5.55
N ILE A 448 11.90 -1.15 5.32
CA ILE A 448 11.14 -2.01 6.23
C ILE A 448 10.78 -3.32 5.54
N ALA A 449 10.92 -4.42 6.28
CA ALA A 449 10.42 -5.73 5.90
C ALA A 449 9.55 -6.29 7.03
N LEU A 450 8.35 -6.76 6.70
CA LEU A 450 7.35 -7.25 7.63
C LEU A 450 6.80 -8.59 7.13
N ASP A 451 6.76 -9.59 8.01
CA ASP A 451 6.09 -10.86 7.76
C ASP A 451 4.75 -10.87 8.53
N PRO A 452 3.63 -10.37 7.95
CA PRO A 452 2.36 -10.28 8.67
C PRO A 452 1.76 -11.67 8.97
N GLU A 453 2.05 -12.64 8.12
CA GLU A 453 1.68 -14.06 8.25
C GLU A 453 2.77 -14.93 7.60
N GLU A 454 2.90 -16.17 8.05
CA GLU A 454 3.87 -17.12 7.50
C GLU A 454 3.67 -17.29 5.97
N GLY A 455 4.70 -16.97 5.19
CA GLY A 455 4.68 -17.05 3.72
C GLY A 455 4.27 -15.76 3.01
N VAL A 456 3.94 -14.70 3.73
CA VAL A 456 3.71 -13.36 3.19
C VAL A 456 4.83 -12.44 3.68
N LYS A 457 5.57 -11.81 2.76
CA LYS A 457 6.58 -10.80 3.10
C LYS A 457 6.18 -9.47 2.46
N LEU A 458 6.08 -8.43 3.27
CA LEU A 458 5.82 -7.06 2.84
C LEU A 458 7.11 -6.26 2.92
N SER A 459 7.35 -5.43 1.92
CA SER A 459 8.50 -4.53 1.87
C SER A 459 8.03 -3.09 1.67
N GLY A 460 8.76 -2.15 2.28
CA GLY A 460 8.42 -0.75 2.24
C GLY A 460 9.60 0.16 2.58
N VAL A 461 9.29 1.45 2.62
CA VAL A 461 10.24 2.51 2.89
C VAL A 461 9.75 3.37 4.04
N VAL A 462 10.68 3.76 4.91
CA VAL A 462 10.49 4.75 5.98
C VAL A 462 11.33 5.97 5.63
N GLU A 463 10.67 7.09 5.40
CA GLU A 463 11.31 8.40 5.31
C GLU A 463 11.49 8.98 6.72
N THR A 464 12.71 9.39 7.06
CA THR A 464 13.01 9.99 8.36
C THR A 464 12.36 11.37 8.50
N GLY A 465 11.59 11.58 9.56
CA GLY A 465 10.97 12.85 9.91
C GLY A 465 11.62 13.54 11.11
N GLY A 466 10.96 14.57 11.64
CA GLY A 466 11.38 15.27 12.87
C GLY A 466 11.30 14.38 14.12
N LEU A 467 12.09 14.71 15.15
CA LEU A 467 12.26 13.89 16.37
C LEU A 467 10.91 13.53 17.05
N ASN A 468 9.96 14.48 17.08
CA ASN A 468 8.63 14.32 17.67
C ASN A 468 7.51 14.30 16.63
N ALA A 469 7.86 14.15 15.35
CA ALA A 469 6.87 14.21 14.28
C ALA A 469 5.97 12.96 14.29
N PRO A 470 4.68 13.08 13.91
CA PRO A 470 3.80 11.92 13.81
C PRO A 470 4.32 10.92 12.77
N VAL A 471 3.98 9.64 12.98
CA VAL A 471 4.18 8.58 12.00
C VAL A 471 2.96 8.53 11.08
N VAL A 472 3.18 8.70 9.79
CA VAL A 472 2.15 8.68 8.75
C VAL A 472 2.33 7.43 7.90
N VAL A 473 1.38 6.51 7.98
CA VAL A 473 1.29 5.38 7.04
C VAL A 473 0.49 5.81 5.83
N LEU A 474 1.13 5.94 4.68
CA LEU A 474 0.51 6.30 3.41
C LEU A 474 0.31 5.04 2.56
N LEU A 475 -0.95 4.70 2.27
CA LEU A 475 -1.35 3.51 1.55
C LEU A 475 -1.91 3.84 0.15
N ASN A 476 -1.49 3.05 -0.83
CA ASN A 476 -2.04 3.05 -2.18
C ASN A 476 -2.09 1.61 -2.70
N LEU A 477 -3.24 1.17 -3.23
CA LEU A 477 -3.42 -0.21 -3.71
C LEU A 477 -2.76 -0.48 -5.08
N ASP A 478 -2.19 0.54 -5.73
CA ASP A 478 -1.24 0.36 -6.84
C ASP A 478 0.20 0.11 -6.34
N GLY A 479 0.46 0.27 -5.03
CA GLY A 479 1.72 0.00 -4.38
C GLY A 479 2.41 1.23 -3.78
N ALA A 480 3.40 1.00 -2.92
CA ALA A 480 4.21 2.00 -2.24
C ALA A 480 4.89 2.96 -3.23
N ALA A 481 5.42 2.43 -4.34
CA ALA A 481 6.04 3.25 -5.38
C ALA A 481 5.04 4.20 -6.06
N SER A 482 3.76 3.85 -6.11
CA SER A 482 2.69 4.73 -6.62
C SER A 482 2.42 5.86 -5.61
N ALA A 483 2.28 5.51 -4.32
CA ALA A 483 2.12 6.49 -3.25
C ALA A 483 3.27 7.53 -3.22
N GLN A 484 4.52 7.08 -3.36
CA GLN A 484 5.70 7.95 -3.33
C GLN A 484 5.80 8.94 -4.49
N LYS A 485 5.11 8.68 -5.62
CA LYS A 485 5.05 9.61 -6.76
C LYS A 485 4.00 10.71 -6.58
N GLY A 486 3.06 10.51 -5.66
CA GLY A 486 1.93 11.41 -5.41
C GLY A 486 2.35 12.79 -4.88
N GLU A 487 1.50 13.78 -5.11
CA GLU A 487 1.65 15.12 -4.52
C GLU A 487 1.52 15.09 -2.99
N LEU A 488 0.60 14.26 -2.48
CA LEU A 488 0.40 14.07 -1.05
C LEU A 488 1.69 13.60 -0.34
N TYR A 489 2.41 12.64 -0.91
CA TYR A 489 3.70 12.21 -0.37
C TYR A 489 4.70 13.37 -0.30
N ARG A 490 4.78 14.20 -1.34
CA ARG A 490 5.65 15.39 -1.36
C ARG A 490 5.27 16.41 -0.29
N GLU A 491 3.98 16.64 -0.06
CA GLU A 491 3.51 17.56 0.99
C GLU A 491 3.77 17.02 2.41
N LEU A 492 3.57 15.72 2.63
CA LEU A 492 3.88 15.07 3.91
C LEU A 492 5.38 15.12 4.24
N LYS A 493 6.26 15.06 3.23
CA LYS A 493 7.69 15.28 3.42
C LYS A 493 8.00 16.69 3.89
N LYS A 494 7.31 17.71 3.35
CA LYS A 494 7.47 19.11 3.78
C LYS A 494 7.00 19.33 5.21
N SER A 495 6.00 18.59 5.69
CA SER A 495 5.52 18.68 7.08
C SER A 495 6.44 18.02 8.11
N ARG A 496 7.59 17.45 7.68
CA ARG A 496 8.56 16.71 8.52
C ARG A 496 7.97 15.47 9.22
N ALA A 497 6.84 14.95 8.76
CA ALA A 497 6.29 13.69 9.26
C ALA A 497 7.22 12.51 8.96
N ILE A 498 7.16 11.45 9.77
CA ILE A 498 7.80 10.17 9.44
C ILE A 498 6.84 9.44 8.50
N VAL A 499 7.19 9.36 7.21
CA VAL A 499 6.29 8.77 6.21
C VAL A 499 6.68 7.32 5.95
N VAL A 500 5.75 6.42 6.19
CA VAL A 500 5.88 4.97 5.98
C VAL A 500 5.01 4.57 4.80
N THR A 501 5.61 3.91 3.81
CA THR A 501 4.91 3.37 2.64
C THR A 501 5.33 1.91 2.47
N PHE A 502 4.39 1.01 2.20
CA PHE A 502 4.69 -0.40 1.92
C PHE A 502 3.63 -1.01 1.00
N ASP A 503 4.02 -2.04 0.26
CA ASP A 503 3.08 -2.82 -0.53
C ASP A 503 2.25 -3.71 0.40
N LEU A 504 0.94 -3.63 0.28
CA LEU A 504 0.04 -4.61 0.89
C LEU A 504 0.09 -5.90 0.09
N ARG A 505 -0.26 -7.04 0.68
CA ARG A 505 -0.19 -8.31 -0.06
C ARG A 505 -1.02 -8.25 -1.35
N GLY A 506 -0.49 -8.77 -2.44
CA GLY A 506 -1.17 -8.73 -3.74
C GLY A 506 -1.24 -7.34 -4.39
N THR A 507 -0.51 -6.33 -3.89
CA THR A 507 -0.43 -4.99 -4.52
C THR A 507 1.00 -4.59 -4.86
N GLY A 508 1.17 -3.56 -5.69
CA GLY A 508 2.49 -3.06 -6.07
C GLY A 508 3.40 -4.15 -6.63
N THR A 509 4.57 -4.33 -6.02
CA THR A 509 5.54 -5.36 -6.39
C THR A 509 5.11 -6.78 -6.04
N LEU A 510 4.09 -6.93 -5.18
CA LEU A 510 3.49 -8.20 -4.75
C LEU A 510 2.27 -8.61 -5.60
N ALA A 511 1.84 -7.77 -6.55
CA ALA A 511 0.67 -8.05 -7.38
C ALA A 511 0.90 -9.28 -8.28
N ALA A 512 -0.11 -10.15 -8.37
CA ALA A 512 0.00 -11.37 -9.16
C ALA A 512 0.11 -11.07 -10.67
N SER A 513 0.82 -11.92 -11.41
CA SER A 513 0.86 -11.81 -12.87
C SER A 513 -0.50 -12.18 -13.46
N GLY A 514 -1.05 -11.34 -14.35
CA GLY A 514 -2.36 -11.58 -14.96
C GLY A 514 -3.55 -11.43 -14.00
N ASP A 515 -3.37 -10.74 -12.87
CA ASP A 515 -4.41 -10.54 -11.85
C ASP A 515 -5.60 -9.72 -12.35
N ARG A 516 -5.38 -8.84 -13.33
CA ARG A 516 -6.44 -7.98 -13.88
C ARG A 516 -7.37 -8.75 -14.81
N ILE A 517 -8.67 -8.69 -14.53
CA ILE A 517 -9.74 -9.12 -15.45
C ILE A 517 -10.74 -7.98 -15.61
N GLY A 518 -10.94 -7.53 -16.85
CA GLY A 518 -11.82 -6.39 -17.15
C GLY A 518 -11.41 -5.14 -16.36
N ARG A 519 -12.36 -4.55 -15.62
CA ARG A 519 -12.11 -3.35 -14.80
C ARG A 519 -11.45 -3.64 -13.47
N ALA A 520 -11.42 -4.90 -13.02
CA ALA A 520 -10.90 -5.31 -11.72
C ALA A 520 -9.39 -5.58 -11.79
N PRO A 521 -8.52 -4.74 -11.21
CA PRO A 521 -7.08 -4.91 -11.32
C PRO A 521 -6.50 -6.05 -10.45
N ASP A 522 -7.21 -6.42 -9.38
CA ASP A 522 -6.88 -7.44 -8.38
C ASP A 522 -7.90 -8.60 -8.42
N HIS A 523 -8.41 -8.92 -9.61
CA HIS A 523 -9.53 -9.85 -9.78
C HIS A 523 -9.24 -11.22 -9.18
N ASN A 524 -8.17 -11.87 -9.64
CA ASN A 524 -7.84 -13.23 -9.24
C ASN A 524 -7.45 -13.28 -7.76
N SER A 525 -6.64 -12.33 -7.29
CA SER A 525 -6.21 -12.27 -5.90
C SER A 525 -7.40 -12.08 -4.94
N ALA A 526 -8.38 -11.25 -5.32
CA ALA A 526 -9.60 -11.06 -4.53
C ALA A 526 -10.46 -12.33 -4.54
N GLU A 527 -10.67 -12.93 -5.71
CA GLU A 527 -11.39 -14.18 -5.90
C GLU A 527 -10.81 -15.35 -5.09
N TRP A 528 -9.49 -15.54 -5.12
CA TRP A 528 -8.81 -16.58 -4.33
C TRP A 528 -9.01 -16.39 -2.82
N GLY A 529 -9.00 -15.14 -2.35
CA GLY A 529 -9.33 -14.82 -0.96
C GLY A 529 -10.79 -15.14 -0.61
N LEU A 530 -11.71 -14.98 -1.55
CA LEU A 530 -13.12 -15.28 -1.36
C LEU A 530 -13.37 -16.78 -1.15
N TRP A 531 -12.70 -17.67 -1.90
CA TRP A 531 -12.82 -19.12 -1.71
C TRP A 531 -12.53 -19.57 -0.27
N LEU A 532 -11.53 -18.96 0.37
CA LEU A 532 -11.14 -19.22 1.77
C LEU A 532 -12.02 -18.50 2.80
N GLY A 533 -12.89 -17.59 2.38
CA GLY A 533 -13.61 -16.70 3.29
C GLY A 533 -12.68 -15.72 3.99
N ARG A 534 -11.58 -15.35 3.33
CA ARG A 534 -10.59 -14.35 3.74
C ARG A 534 -10.51 -13.28 2.63
N PRO A 535 -11.54 -12.45 2.43
CA PRO A 535 -11.50 -11.41 1.39
C PRO A 535 -10.29 -10.49 1.57
N LEU A 536 -9.74 -9.92 0.49
CA LEU A 536 -8.51 -9.12 0.55
C LEU A 536 -8.59 -7.96 1.55
N LEU A 537 -9.73 -7.26 1.68
CA LEU A 537 -9.92 -6.23 2.71
C LEU A 537 -9.56 -6.72 4.12
N LYS A 538 -9.91 -7.98 4.45
CA LYS A 538 -9.56 -8.64 5.71
C LYS A 538 -8.06 -8.80 5.88
N GLN A 539 -7.41 -9.20 4.80
CA GLN A 539 -5.99 -9.48 4.80
C GLN A 539 -5.17 -8.18 4.82
N TRP A 540 -5.59 -7.16 4.07
CA TRP A 540 -4.98 -5.82 4.09
C TRP A 540 -5.14 -5.10 5.43
N CYS A 541 -6.30 -5.21 6.08
CA CYS A 541 -6.46 -4.68 7.44
C CYS A 541 -5.57 -5.47 8.43
N THR A 542 -5.36 -6.77 8.21
CA THR A 542 -4.42 -7.58 8.99
C THR A 542 -2.97 -7.12 8.75
N ASP A 543 -2.56 -6.88 7.50
CA ASP A 543 -1.24 -6.36 7.13
C ASP A 543 -0.96 -5.03 7.82
N LEU A 544 -1.90 -4.07 7.71
CA LEU A 544 -1.78 -2.77 8.37
C LEU A 544 -1.75 -2.91 9.89
N HIS A 545 -2.63 -3.71 10.50
CA HIS A 545 -2.64 -3.93 11.94
C HIS A 545 -1.29 -4.49 12.45
N ARG A 546 -0.65 -5.38 11.68
CA ARG A 546 0.68 -5.92 12.00
C ARG A 546 1.77 -4.87 11.83
N ALA A 547 1.74 -4.09 10.74
CA ALA A 547 2.64 -2.96 10.54
C ALA A 547 2.58 -1.96 11.70
N LEU A 548 1.37 -1.63 12.17
CA LEU A 548 1.17 -0.74 13.31
C LEU A 548 1.68 -1.31 14.64
N THR A 549 1.70 -2.64 14.81
CA THR A 549 2.36 -3.25 15.99
C THR A 549 3.84 -2.95 15.99
N VAL A 550 4.50 -3.11 14.84
CA VAL A 550 5.93 -2.82 14.69
C VAL A 550 6.22 -1.35 14.95
N LEU A 551 5.47 -0.47 14.27
CA LEU A 551 5.69 0.97 14.32
C LEU A 551 5.43 1.54 15.73
N ARG A 552 4.67 0.84 16.57
CA ARG A 552 4.36 1.25 17.95
C ARG A 552 5.37 0.75 18.98
N GLU A 553 6.22 -0.23 18.68
CA GLU A 553 7.11 -0.84 19.68
C GLU A 553 8.06 0.18 20.32
N GLY A 554 7.75 0.60 21.54
CA GLY A 554 8.53 1.60 22.28
C GLY A 554 8.34 3.05 21.79
N ASP A 555 7.35 3.31 20.93
CA ASP A 555 7.11 4.60 20.29
C ASP A 555 5.68 5.10 20.54
N GLU A 556 5.57 6.14 21.37
CA GLU A 556 4.28 6.74 21.76
C GLU A 556 3.80 7.84 20.79
N ARG A 557 4.51 8.06 19.67
CA ARG A 557 4.14 9.10 18.69
C ARG A 557 2.74 8.89 18.11
N GLU A 558 2.15 10.00 17.68
CA GLU A 558 0.88 10.00 16.98
C GLU A 558 0.98 9.16 15.69
N ILE A 559 0.01 8.28 15.45
CA ILE A 559 -0.05 7.45 14.23
C ILE A 559 -1.24 7.89 13.39
N ILE A 560 -0.93 8.29 12.17
CA ILE A 560 -1.87 8.75 11.16
C ILE A 560 -1.86 7.75 10.02
N VAL A 561 -3.04 7.31 9.56
CA VAL A 561 -3.17 6.43 8.39
C VAL A 561 -3.89 7.17 7.28
N ILE A 562 -3.29 7.25 6.10
CA ILE A 562 -3.88 7.89 4.93
C ILE A 562 -3.98 6.85 3.82
N GLY A 563 -5.19 6.65 3.29
CA GLY A 563 -5.42 5.81 2.11
C GLY A 563 -5.82 6.62 0.90
N GLU A 564 -5.06 6.49 -0.19
CA GLU A 564 -5.36 7.11 -1.48
C GLU A 564 -6.17 6.17 -2.40
N GLY A 565 -7.16 6.74 -3.07
CA GLY A 565 -8.08 6.01 -3.94
C GLY A 565 -8.79 4.88 -3.18
N PRO A 566 -8.82 3.66 -3.72
CA PRO A 566 -9.42 2.51 -3.05
C PRO A 566 -8.79 2.16 -1.69
N ALA A 567 -7.54 2.57 -1.42
CA ALA A 567 -6.88 2.30 -0.14
C ALA A 567 -7.53 3.02 1.05
N GLY A 568 -8.31 4.09 0.81
CA GLY A 568 -9.02 4.78 1.90
C GLY A 568 -10.05 3.89 2.60
N LEU A 569 -10.63 2.90 1.92
CA LEU A 569 -11.49 1.91 2.58
C LEU A 569 -10.71 1.04 3.57
N VAL A 570 -9.46 0.67 3.24
CA VAL A 570 -8.56 -0.05 4.15
C VAL A 570 -8.23 0.83 5.36
N ALA A 571 -7.90 2.10 5.13
CA ALA A 571 -7.59 3.07 6.18
C ALA A 571 -8.77 3.28 7.15
N LEU A 572 -9.97 3.54 6.62
CA LEU A 572 -11.19 3.72 7.41
C LEU A 572 -11.55 2.45 8.19
N CYS A 573 -11.53 1.28 7.55
CA CYS A 573 -11.83 0.01 8.22
C CYS A 573 -10.84 -0.28 9.36
N ALA A 574 -9.54 -0.06 9.15
CA ALA A 574 -8.53 -0.26 10.18
C ALA A 574 -8.69 0.77 11.32
N ALA A 575 -8.91 2.05 10.99
CA ALA A 575 -9.15 3.09 11.99
C ALA A 575 -10.40 2.81 12.83
N ALA A 576 -11.44 2.22 12.25
CA ALA A 576 -12.64 1.84 12.98
C ALA A 576 -12.43 0.68 14.00
N ILE A 577 -11.31 -0.05 13.97
CA ILE A 577 -11.06 -1.16 14.90
C ILE A 577 -9.76 -1.06 15.69
N ASP A 578 -8.81 -0.23 15.25
CA ASP A 578 -7.49 -0.13 15.87
C ASP A 578 -7.31 1.21 16.58
N LYS A 579 -7.25 1.17 17.91
CA LYS A 579 -7.12 2.37 18.76
C LYS A 579 -5.77 3.09 18.62
N ARG A 580 -4.76 2.46 18.01
CA ARG A 580 -3.44 3.09 17.85
C ARG A 580 -3.47 4.19 16.79
N ILE A 581 -4.36 4.09 15.80
CA ILE A 581 -4.58 5.11 14.79
C ILE A 581 -5.35 6.26 15.45
N THR A 582 -4.76 7.44 15.56
CA THR A 582 -5.39 8.62 16.18
C THR A 582 -6.01 9.56 15.15
N LYS A 583 -5.50 9.53 13.90
CA LYS A 583 -6.09 10.24 12.76
C LYS A 583 -6.12 9.35 11.52
N VAL A 584 -7.14 9.53 10.70
CA VAL A 584 -7.31 8.80 9.44
C VAL A 584 -7.74 9.74 8.33
N ALA A 585 -7.20 9.54 7.13
CA ALA A 585 -7.69 10.20 5.93
C ALA A 585 -8.01 9.21 4.80
N ALA A 586 -9.13 9.44 4.12
CA ALA A 586 -9.51 8.78 2.88
C ALA A 586 -9.50 9.82 1.75
N VAL A 587 -8.65 9.62 0.74
CA VAL A 587 -8.42 10.61 -0.33
C VAL A 587 -8.89 10.04 -1.66
N ASN A 588 -9.85 10.69 -2.32
CA ASN A 588 -10.46 10.21 -3.57
C ASN A 588 -11.01 8.76 -3.49
N THR A 589 -11.48 8.38 -2.31
CA THR A 589 -12.00 7.03 -2.03
C THR A 589 -13.46 6.91 -2.47
N LEU A 590 -13.88 5.67 -2.78
CA LEU A 590 -15.28 5.33 -3.01
C LEU A 590 -16.17 5.87 -1.89
N ALA A 591 -17.16 6.70 -2.24
CA ALA A 591 -18.03 7.35 -1.26
C ALA A 591 -19.23 6.49 -0.83
N SER A 592 -19.61 5.49 -1.64
CA SER A 592 -20.69 4.57 -1.34
C SER A 592 -20.47 3.23 -2.03
N PHE A 593 -20.83 2.14 -1.34
CA PHE A 593 -20.93 0.82 -1.98
C PHE A 593 -22.14 0.71 -2.92
N VAL A 594 -23.10 1.64 -2.85
CA VAL A 594 -24.31 1.60 -3.66
C VAL A 594 -24.08 2.28 -5.01
N THR A 595 -24.17 1.51 -6.10
CA THR A 595 -24.02 2.02 -7.46
C THR A 595 -24.85 1.21 -8.46
N ASP A 596 -25.41 1.89 -9.45
CA ASP A 596 -26.17 1.30 -10.57
C ASP A 596 -25.33 1.13 -11.85
N GLU A 597 -24.02 1.32 -11.73
CA GLU A 597 -23.02 1.08 -12.75
C GLU A 597 -21.93 0.15 -12.20
N PRO A 598 -21.18 -0.57 -13.05
CA PRO A 598 -20.02 -1.32 -12.57
C PRO A 598 -18.97 -0.39 -11.99
N TYR A 599 -18.30 -0.85 -10.94
CA TYR A 599 -17.24 -0.06 -10.35
C TYR A 599 -16.09 0.20 -11.34
N THR A 600 -15.62 1.44 -11.37
CA THR A 600 -14.50 1.86 -12.22
C THR A 600 -13.44 2.57 -11.37
N ASN A 601 -12.15 2.32 -11.65
CA ASN A 601 -11.02 2.80 -10.84
C ASN A 601 -11.08 2.36 -9.37
N GLN A 602 -11.73 1.23 -9.09
CA GLN A 602 -11.82 0.60 -7.77
C GLN A 602 -11.09 -0.75 -7.76
N ARG A 603 -10.98 -1.36 -6.57
CA ARG A 603 -10.39 -2.69 -6.37
C ARG A 603 -11.49 -3.69 -5.97
N LEU A 604 -11.46 -4.90 -6.53
CA LEU A 604 -12.41 -5.95 -6.17
C LEU A 604 -12.22 -6.34 -4.69
N GLY A 605 -10.96 -6.35 -4.22
CA GLY A 605 -10.59 -6.71 -2.87
C GLY A 605 -11.15 -5.81 -1.77
N THR A 606 -11.58 -4.58 -2.08
CA THR A 606 -12.22 -3.67 -1.11
C THR A 606 -13.70 -3.95 -0.88
N LEU A 607 -14.33 -4.78 -1.75
CA LEU A 607 -15.77 -5.06 -1.75
C LEU A 607 -16.06 -6.34 -0.95
N ALA A 608 -15.78 -6.32 0.36
CA ALA A 608 -15.96 -7.50 1.21
C ALA A 608 -17.43 -7.98 1.22
N PRO A 609 -17.69 -9.31 1.11
CA PRO A 609 -19.05 -9.85 1.09
C PRO A 609 -19.86 -9.45 2.33
N GLY A 610 -20.99 -8.79 2.12
CA GLY A 610 -21.93 -8.40 3.18
C GLY A 610 -21.54 -7.14 3.96
N ILE A 611 -20.50 -6.39 3.58
CA ILE A 611 -20.08 -5.21 4.36
C ILE A 611 -21.18 -4.14 4.48
N LEU A 612 -21.96 -3.89 3.42
CA LEU A 612 -23.09 -2.96 3.47
C LEU A 612 -24.22 -3.51 4.36
N ARG A 613 -24.52 -4.80 4.20
CA ARG A 613 -25.57 -5.49 4.97
C ARG A 613 -25.27 -5.50 6.47
N ASP A 614 -24.05 -5.88 6.84
CA ASP A 614 -23.68 -6.22 8.22
C ASP A 614 -23.13 -5.00 8.98
N VAL A 615 -22.44 -4.07 8.29
CA VAL A 615 -21.83 -2.88 8.91
C VAL A 615 -22.56 -1.61 8.49
N GLY A 616 -22.74 -1.41 7.18
CA GLY A 616 -23.31 -0.19 6.61
C GLY A 616 -22.45 0.36 5.48
N ASP A 617 -22.89 1.49 4.93
CA ASP A 617 -22.19 2.16 3.83
C ASP A 617 -20.87 2.81 4.29
N VAL A 618 -20.07 3.33 3.35
CA VAL A 618 -18.76 3.93 3.65
C VAL A 618 -18.85 5.04 4.71
N ALA A 619 -19.89 5.86 4.66
CA ALA A 619 -20.15 6.87 5.69
C ALA A 619 -20.39 6.28 7.09
N HIS A 620 -21.01 5.10 7.20
CA HIS A 620 -21.18 4.43 8.49
C HIS A 620 -19.83 3.96 9.03
N ILE A 621 -18.94 3.44 8.16
CA ILE A 621 -17.57 3.06 8.56
C ILE A 621 -16.77 4.28 9.01
N ALA A 622 -16.89 5.42 8.31
CA ALA A 622 -16.29 6.68 8.73
C ALA A 622 -16.85 7.15 10.08
N ALA A 623 -18.15 6.99 10.33
CA ALA A 623 -18.76 7.28 11.62
C ALA A 623 -18.17 6.42 12.75
N LEU A 624 -17.86 5.14 12.48
CA LEU A 624 -17.16 4.26 13.45
C LEU A 624 -15.75 4.77 13.79
N CYS A 625 -15.20 5.74 13.07
CA CYS A 625 -13.95 6.37 13.44
C CYS A 625 -14.13 7.53 14.46
N ALA A 626 -15.34 7.81 14.93
CA ALA A 626 -15.59 8.80 15.99
C ALA A 626 -14.70 8.57 17.23
N GLY A 627 -14.27 9.68 17.85
CA GLY A 627 -13.18 9.72 18.83
C GLY A 627 -11.79 9.88 18.23
N LYS A 628 -11.69 10.14 16.92
CA LYS A 628 -10.45 10.36 16.15
C LYS A 628 -10.65 11.52 15.18
N CYS A 629 -9.56 12.11 14.70
CA CYS A 629 -9.64 13.02 13.56
C CYS A 629 -9.81 12.22 12.25
N VAL A 630 -10.90 12.46 11.53
CA VAL A 630 -11.26 11.80 10.28
C VAL A 630 -11.35 12.84 9.18
N VAL A 631 -10.55 12.66 8.13
CA VAL A 631 -10.54 13.54 6.97
C VAL A 631 -11.02 12.76 5.75
N ILE A 632 -12.07 13.24 5.10
CA ILE A 632 -12.49 12.76 3.79
C ILE A 632 -12.15 13.85 2.78
N ALA A 633 -11.15 13.57 1.93
CA ALA A 633 -10.62 14.53 0.97
C ALA A 633 -11.00 14.12 -0.46
N GLY A 634 -11.96 14.82 -1.04
CA GLY A 634 -12.63 14.39 -2.27
C GLY A 634 -13.42 13.09 -2.06
N GLY A 635 -13.78 12.43 -3.16
CA GLY A 635 -14.50 11.17 -3.14
C GLY A 635 -14.82 10.73 -4.56
N ALA A 636 -15.04 9.44 -4.76
CA ALA A 636 -15.41 8.87 -6.05
C ALA A 636 -16.77 8.19 -5.98
N SER A 637 -17.56 8.35 -7.04
CA SER A 637 -18.74 7.52 -7.30
C SER A 637 -18.33 6.07 -7.60
N GLY A 638 -19.30 5.16 -7.66
CA GLY A 638 -19.06 3.80 -8.15
C GLY A 638 -18.46 3.79 -9.57
N GLY A 639 -18.98 4.63 -10.47
CA GLY A 639 -18.48 4.83 -11.83
C GLY A 639 -17.10 5.51 -11.92
N GLY A 640 -16.46 5.83 -10.77
CA GLY A 640 -15.11 6.37 -10.71
C GLY A 640 -15.02 7.88 -11.01
N GLN A 641 -16.16 8.59 -11.06
CA GLN A 641 -16.16 10.05 -11.21
C GLN A 641 -15.93 10.72 -9.85
N SER A 642 -15.13 11.79 -9.83
CA SER A 642 -14.95 12.60 -8.64
C SER A 642 -16.26 13.28 -8.23
N LEU A 643 -16.56 13.27 -6.93
CA LEU A 643 -17.73 13.94 -6.37
C LEU A 643 -17.49 15.44 -6.20
N LYS A 644 -18.53 16.22 -6.45
CA LYS A 644 -18.60 17.63 -6.05
C LYS A 644 -18.73 17.76 -4.53
N ALA A 645 -18.50 18.97 -4.01
CA ALA A 645 -18.52 19.21 -2.57
C ALA A 645 -19.90 18.93 -1.91
N ASP A 646 -20.98 19.27 -2.59
CA ASP A 646 -22.36 18.99 -2.16
C ASP A 646 -22.71 17.50 -2.21
N GLU A 647 -22.28 16.80 -3.26
CA GLU A 647 -22.42 15.34 -3.38
C GLU A 647 -21.63 14.61 -2.29
N LEU A 648 -20.40 15.06 -2.00
CA LEU A 648 -19.56 14.53 -0.94
C LEU A 648 -20.20 14.75 0.44
N ALA A 649 -20.70 15.96 0.70
CA ALA A 649 -21.39 16.28 1.94
C ALA A 649 -22.66 15.43 2.13
N SER A 650 -23.42 15.19 1.05
CA SER A 650 -24.59 14.32 1.09
C SER A 650 -24.22 12.87 1.36
N ALA A 651 -23.16 12.35 0.72
CA ALA A 651 -22.71 10.97 0.92
C ALA A 651 -22.25 10.70 2.36
N TYR A 652 -21.63 11.68 3.02
CA TYR A 652 -21.10 11.58 4.39
C TYR A 652 -21.96 12.27 5.45
N GLU A 653 -23.24 12.55 5.17
CA GLU A 653 -24.19 13.08 6.16
C GLU A 653 -24.31 12.17 7.40
N PRO A 654 -24.41 10.83 7.28
CA PRO A 654 -24.51 9.96 8.45
C PRO A 654 -23.31 10.09 9.40
N ALA A 655 -22.10 10.19 8.85
CA ALA A 655 -20.88 10.40 9.64
C ALA A 655 -20.89 11.78 10.29
N SER A 656 -21.17 12.83 9.51
CA SER A 656 -21.22 14.22 10.01
C SER A 656 -22.18 14.37 11.18
N ARG A 657 -23.34 13.71 11.11
CA ARG A 657 -24.35 13.73 12.17
C ARG A 657 -23.89 13.01 13.43
N VAL A 658 -23.21 11.87 13.31
CA VAL A 658 -22.62 11.18 14.47
C VAL A 658 -21.56 12.03 15.16
N PHE A 659 -20.64 12.65 14.41
CA PHE A 659 -19.63 13.52 15.00
C PHE A 659 -20.27 14.75 15.69
N LYS A 660 -21.31 15.33 15.09
CA LYS A 660 -22.11 16.41 15.71
C LYS A 660 -22.79 15.97 17.00
N LEU A 661 -23.43 14.81 16.99
CA LEU A 661 -24.10 14.24 18.15
C LEU A 661 -23.14 14.04 19.34
N LEU A 662 -21.87 13.75 19.06
CA LEU A 662 -20.82 13.55 20.06
C LEU A 662 -20.07 14.83 20.45
N GLY A 663 -20.40 15.99 19.86
CA GLY A 663 -19.68 17.26 20.07
C GLY A 663 -18.25 17.25 19.49
N GLN A 664 -18.03 16.48 18.43
CA GLN A 664 -16.74 16.24 17.76
C GLN A 664 -16.74 16.80 16.32
N GLU A 665 -17.54 17.83 16.02
CA GLU A 665 -17.69 18.38 14.67
C GLU A 665 -16.36 18.80 14.05
N LYS A 666 -15.42 19.28 14.88
CA LYS A 666 -14.07 19.69 14.45
C LYS A 666 -13.17 18.52 14.04
N ASP A 667 -13.50 17.31 14.49
CA ASP A 667 -12.74 16.10 14.23
C ASP A 667 -13.21 15.36 12.97
N PHE A 668 -14.29 15.81 12.30
CA PHE A 668 -14.73 15.30 11.01
C PHE A 668 -14.63 16.36 9.92
N VAL A 669 -13.66 16.19 9.02
CA VAL A 669 -13.31 17.19 8.01
C VAL A 669 -13.62 16.67 6.62
N LEU A 670 -14.54 17.33 5.92
CA LEU A 670 -14.73 17.18 4.47
C LEU A 670 -13.91 18.25 3.75
N THR A 671 -13.05 17.86 2.82
CA THR A 671 -12.15 18.80 2.13
C THR A 671 -11.76 18.31 0.73
N THR A 672 -10.87 19.03 0.04
CA THR A 672 -10.30 18.63 -1.25
C THR A 672 -8.98 17.88 -1.06
N PRO A 673 -8.54 17.03 -2.01
CA PRO A 673 -7.28 16.29 -1.90
C PRO A 673 -6.06 17.16 -1.58
N GLU A 674 -5.99 18.38 -2.13
CA GLU A 674 -4.88 19.32 -1.92
C GLU A 674 -4.81 19.84 -0.47
N ASN A 675 -5.92 19.77 0.26
CA ASN A 675 -6.06 20.28 1.62
C ASN A 675 -6.00 19.18 2.69
N VAL A 676 -5.73 17.92 2.33
CA VAL A 676 -5.73 16.80 3.30
C VAL A 676 -4.72 16.98 4.44
N VAL A 677 -3.51 17.48 4.15
CA VAL A 677 -2.46 17.72 5.15
C VAL A 677 -2.92 18.78 6.15
N LYS A 678 -3.54 19.86 5.67
CA LYS A 678 -4.14 20.88 6.52
C LYS A 678 -5.31 20.32 7.34
N GLY A 679 -6.17 19.50 6.74
CA GLY A 679 -7.29 18.84 7.40
C GLY A 679 -6.88 17.91 8.53
N LEU A 680 -5.72 17.25 8.42
CA LEU A 680 -5.13 16.41 9.46
C LEU A 680 -4.45 17.22 10.60
N GLY A 681 -4.47 18.55 10.51
CA GLY A 681 -3.90 19.44 11.50
C GLY A 681 -2.37 19.48 11.49
N PHE A 682 -1.72 19.13 10.37
CA PHE A 682 -0.30 19.43 10.20
C PHE A 682 -0.14 20.95 10.11
N ALA A 683 0.56 21.54 11.08
CA ALA A 683 1.00 22.92 10.96
C ALA A 683 1.92 23.04 9.73
N ALA A 684 1.78 24.12 8.95
CA ALA A 684 2.86 24.53 8.06
C ALA A 684 4.11 24.64 8.93
N ALA A 685 5.14 23.85 8.64
CA ALA A 685 6.35 23.84 9.43
C ALA A 685 7.08 25.16 9.22
N ASP A 686 6.70 26.20 9.96
CA ASP A 686 7.56 27.34 10.16
C ASP A 686 8.75 26.83 10.99
N ALA A 687 9.91 26.77 10.37
CA ALA A 687 11.16 26.36 11.01
C ALA A 687 11.62 27.30 12.16
N LYS A 688 10.76 28.23 12.60
CA LYS A 688 11.07 29.35 13.51
C LYS A 688 10.84 29.05 14.99
N ASP A 689 10.15 27.97 15.36
CA ASP A 689 9.66 27.82 16.74
C ASP A 689 10.50 26.92 17.67
N GLU A 690 11.59 26.33 17.21
CA GLU A 690 12.52 25.65 18.12
C GLU A 690 13.57 26.64 18.67
N PRO A 691 13.63 26.90 19.99
CA PRO A 691 14.65 27.75 20.56
C PRO A 691 16.05 27.16 20.30
N ILE A 692 16.96 27.94 19.73
CA ILE A 692 18.34 27.52 19.41
C ILE A 692 19.24 27.64 20.65
N PHE A 693 19.08 28.75 21.37
CA PHE A 693 19.69 29.00 22.66
C PHE A 693 18.71 28.64 23.77
N GLU A 694 19.19 28.19 24.93
CA GLU A 694 18.29 27.89 26.05
C GLU A 694 17.49 29.15 26.43
N PRO A 695 16.17 29.04 26.70
CA PRO A 695 15.37 30.19 27.12
C PRO A 695 15.99 30.90 28.33
N GLY A 696 16.29 32.19 28.18
CA GLY A 696 16.94 32.99 29.23
C GLY A 696 18.46 32.82 29.33
N ALA A 697 19.11 32.07 28.43
CA ALA A 697 20.56 31.95 28.37
C ALA A 697 21.21 33.33 28.22
N LYS A 698 22.23 33.59 29.06
CA LYS A 698 23.02 34.82 29.01
C LYS A 698 24.43 34.52 28.54
N LEU A 699 24.93 35.36 27.64
CA LEU A 699 26.33 35.31 27.24
C LEU A 699 27.21 35.62 28.46
N THR A 700 28.12 34.71 28.79
CA THR A 700 28.99 34.80 29.97
C THR A 700 30.43 34.99 29.53
N LYS A 701 31.09 36.04 30.01
CA LYS A 701 32.53 36.25 29.78
C LYS A 701 33.33 35.33 30.71
N LEU A 702 34.12 34.44 30.12
CA LEU A 702 34.92 33.46 30.85
C LEU A 702 36.36 33.91 31.05
N ALA A 703 37.02 34.48 30.03
CA ALA A 703 38.39 34.99 30.10
C ALA A 703 38.57 36.24 29.21
N GLY A 704 39.58 37.06 29.47
CA GLY A 704 39.91 38.28 28.72
C GLY A 704 41.42 38.49 28.60
N ASP A 705 41.86 39.73 28.35
CA ASP A 705 43.27 40.15 28.35
C ASP A 705 44.15 39.35 27.38
N GLY A 706 43.66 39.14 26.15
CA GLY A 706 44.39 38.47 25.08
C GLY A 706 44.38 36.94 25.15
N ALA A 707 43.61 36.33 26.05
CA ALA A 707 43.59 34.88 26.26
C ALA A 707 42.88 34.08 25.16
N ALA A 708 42.04 34.71 24.34
CA ALA A 708 41.20 34.02 23.36
C ALA A 708 41.05 34.81 22.06
N GLY A 709 42.09 34.74 21.24
CA GLY A 709 42.15 35.27 19.89
C GLY A 709 41.38 34.42 18.89
N GLU A 710 41.62 33.11 18.79
CA GLU A 710 40.98 32.19 17.83
C GLU A 710 40.88 30.75 18.36
N GLY A 711 40.25 29.87 17.56
CA GLY A 711 40.35 28.42 17.65
C GLY A 711 40.02 27.82 19.01
N PRO A 712 38.82 27.98 19.57
CA PRO A 712 38.43 27.27 20.76
C PRO A 712 38.37 25.76 20.46
N ALA A 713 39.01 24.94 21.28
CA ALA A 713 38.96 23.48 21.22
C ALA A 713 38.64 22.93 22.61
N TRP A 714 37.66 22.01 22.70
CA TRP A 714 37.20 21.49 23.98
C TRP A 714 37.61 20.03 24.20
N ASP A 715 38.02 19.72 25.42
CA ASP A 715 38.29 18.38 25.92
C ASP A 715 37.58 18.19 27.27
N ALA A 716 36.89 17.05 27.45
CA ALA A 716 36.11 16.80 28.67
C ALA A 716 36.95 16.78 29.96
N LYS A 717 38.22 16.34 29.88
CA LYS A 717 39.11 16.26 31.04
C LYS A 717 39.84 17.58 31.29
N PHE A 718 40.22 18.27 30.22
CA PHE A 718 41.13 19.40 30.28
C PHE A 718 40.47 20.77 30.06
N GLY A 719 39.19 20.82 29.70
CA GLY A 719 38.45 22.06 29.49
C GLY A 719 38.67 22.65 28.10
N VAL A 720 38.62 23.98 28.00
CA VAL A 720 38.70 24.71 26.73
C VAL A 720 40.10 25.24 26.51
N PHE A 721 40.61 25.03 25.30
CA PHE A 721 41.86 25.60 24.81
C PHE A 721 41.55 26.68 23.79
N THR A 722 42.30 27.77 23.80
CA THR A 722 42.17 28.87 22.83
C THR A 722 43.55 29.35 22.41
N SER A 723 43.69 29.77 21.16
CA SER A 723 44.86 30.54 20.74
C SER A 723 44.76 31.96 21.28
N GLY A 724 45.86 32.51 21.81
CA GLY A 724 45.91 33.86 22.39
C GLY A 724 47.30 34.50 22.29
N GLU A 725 47.43 35.74 22.75
CA GLU A 725 48.62 36.57 22.55
C GLU A 725 49.91 35.95 23.13
N LYS A 726 49.80 35.20 24.23
CA LYS A 726 50.95 34.57 24.90
C LYS A 726 51.20 33.12 24.46
N GLY A 727 50.33 32.55 23.63
CA GLY A 727 50.39 31.15 23.17
C GLY A 727 49.04 30.46 23.26
N ILE A 728 49.02 29.15 23.56
CA ILE A 728 47.78 28.41 23.78
C ILE A 728 47.37 28.60 25.24
N HIS A 729 46.18 29.15 25.46
CA HIS A 729 45.56 29.30 26.75
C HIS A 729 44.63 28.13 27.05
N GLN A 730 44.43 27.85 28.32
CA GLN A 730 43.52 26.82 28.82
C GLN A 730 42.64 27.39 29.93
N LEU A 731 41.34 27.15 29.81
CA LEU A 731 40.35 27.25 30.88
C LEU A 731 39.98 25.85 31.31
N THR A 732 40.41 25.43 32.49
CA THR A 732 40.14 24.09 33.03
C THR A 732 38.67 23.95 33.47
N PRO A 733 38.15 22.72 33.65
CA PRO A 733 36.76 22.49 34.07
C PRO A 733 36.40 23.12 35.43
N ASP A 734 37.36 23.28 36.33
CA ASP A 734 37.22 23.94 37.64
C ASP A 734 37.37 25.47 37.58
N GLY A 735 37.64 26.04 36.39
CA GLY A 735 37.67 27.47 36.15
C GLY A 735 39.05 28.14 36.26
N GLU A 736 40.13 27.37 36.43
CA GLU A 736 41.51 27.87 36.40
C GLU A 736 41.87 28.36 34.99
N LYS A 737 42.53 29.52 34.91
CA LYS A 737 43.01 30.12 33.66
C LYS A 737 44.53 30.08 33.63
N LYS A 738 45.12 29.48 32.61
CA LYS A 738 46.58 29.46 32.44
C LYS A 738 47.01 29.50 30.98
N VAL A 739 48.24 29.93 30.76
CA VAL A 739 48.93 29.70 29.49
C VAL A 739 49.41 28.24 29.51
N TRP A 740 48.76 27.39 28.74
CA TRP A 740 49.12 25.97 28.65
C TRP A 740 50.42 25.76 27.88
N ARG A 741 50.66 26.58 26.85
CA ARG A 741 51.89 26.54 26.07
C ARG A 741 52.27 27.92 25.55
N GLU A 742 53.36 28.48 26.07
CA GLU A 742 53.85 29.79 25.67
C GLU A 742 54.37 29.81 24.22
N LYS A 743 54.29 30.99 23.57
CA LYS A 743 54.93 31.31 22.28
C LYS A 743 54.59 30.31 21.16
N SER A 744 53.37 29.78 21.17
CA SER A 744 52.91 28.77 20.20
C SER A 744 52.57 29.36 18.83
N GLY A 745 52.11 30.62 18.76
CA GLY A 745 51.79 31.30 17.50
C GLY A 745 50.75 30.55 16.65
N THR A 746 49.69 30.05 17.29
CA THR A 746 48.61 29.25 16.68
C THR A 746 47.37 30.09 16.39
N ASN A 747 46.51 29.63 15.47
CA ASN A 747 45.16 30.16 15.24
C ASN A 747 44.11 29.06 15.52
N GLY A 748 43.72 28.29 14.50
CA GLY A 748 42.76 27.20 14.60
C GLY A 748 43.30 26.03 15.42
N LEU A 749 42.49 25.53 16.34
CA LEU A 749 42.78 24.37 17.18
C LEU A 749 41.63 23.35 17.05
N LEU A 750 41.96 22.07 16.99
CA LEU A 750 40.98 20.99 17.06
C LEU A 750 41.61 19.73 17.64
N PHE A 751 40.89 19.03 18.53
CA PHE A 751 41.32 17.71 18.98
C PHE A 751 40.97 16.65 17.94
N ASP A 752 41.94 15.82 17.56
CA ASP A 752 41.69 14.62 16.75
C ASP A 752 41.01 13.50 17.57
N ARG A 753 40.66 12.38 16.92
CA ARG A 753 39.99 11.25 17.57
C ARG A 753 40.83 10.54 18.63
N GLU A 754 42.14 10.78 18.65
CA GLU A 754 43.07 10.28 19.68
C GLU A 754 43.26 11.30 20.81
N GLY A 755 42.59 12.45 20.70
CA GLY A 755 42.68 13.55 21.65
C GLY A 755 43.99 14.34 21.55
N LYS A 756 44.70 14.26 20.43
CA LYS A 756 45.88 15.09 20.16
C LYS A 756 45.42 16.42 19.58
N LEU A 757 46.09 17.51 19.96
CA LEU A 757 45.70 18.85 19.53
C LEU A 757 46.34 19.16 18.18
N VAL A 758 45.53 19.32 17.14
CA VAL A 758 45.96 19.77 15.81
C VAL A 758 45.88 21.29 15.78
N CYS A 759 46.96 21.92 15.31
CA CYS A 759 47.15 23.36 15.35
C CYS A 759 47.48 23.91 13.97
N CYS A 760 46.76 24.95 13.56
CA CYS A 760 47.16 25.83 12.47
C CYS A 760 48.15 26.89 13.02
N GLU A 761 49.33 26.98 12.42
CA GLU A 761 50.39 27.90 12.86
C GLU A 761 50.77 28.88 11.74
N PRO A 762 50.18 30.09 11.72
CA PRO A 762 50.42 31.06 10.65
C PRO A 762 51.86 31.56 10.59
N VAL A 763 52.54 31.72 11.74
CA VAL A 763 53.91 32.25 11.80
C VAL A 763 54.92 31.25 11.25
N SER A 764 54.80 29.97 11.61
CA SER A 764 55.67 28.90 11.10
C SER A 764 55.23 28.40 9.71
N ARG A 765 54.10 28.92 9.19
CA ARG A 765 53.47 28.54 7.92
C ARG A 765 53.25 27.03 7.85
N SER A 766 52.76 26.43 8.93
CA SER A 766 52.63 24.97 9.07
C SER A 766 51.35 24.53 9.80
N VAL A 767 50.97 23.27 9.59
CA VAL A 767 49.99 22.57 10.43
C VAL A 767 50.75 21.56 11.27
N SER A 768 50.53 21.59 12.59
CA SER A 768 51.22 20.72 13.54
C SER A 768 50.23 19.93 14.40
N ARG A 769 50.73 18.91 15.08
CA ARG A 769 50.01 18.14 16.08
C ARG A 769 50.81 18.10 17.36
N ILE A 770 50.14 18.33 18.48
CA ILE A 770 50.69 18.23 19.83
C ILE A 770 50.10 17.00 20.50
N ASP A 771 50.98 16.03 20.78
CA ASP A 771 50.62 14.80 21.49
C ASP A 771 50.31 15.09 22.97
N ARG A 772 49.70 14.13 23.67
CA ARG A 772 49.29 14.26 25.08
C ARG A 772 50.47 14.49 26.04
N ASP A 773 51.68 14.09 25.65
CA ASP A 773 52.93 14.33 26.38
C ASP A 773 53.57 15.70 26.08
N GLY A 774 52.94 16.50 25.20
CA GLY A 774 53.41 17.81 24.78
C GLY A 774 54.31 17.81 23.53
N LYS A 775 54.65 16.63 22.99
CA LYS A 775 55.50 16.52 21.79
C LYS A 775 54.80 17.15 20.58
N ARG A 776 55.47 18.11 19.94
CA ARG A 776 55.00 18.77 18.71
C ARG A 776 55.58 18.08 17.49
N THR A 777 54.71 17.71 16.54
CA THR A 777 55.08 17.14 15.24
C THR A 777 54.49 18.00 14.13
N VAL A 778 55.30 18.43 13.16
CA VAL A 778 54.80 19.12 11.96
C VAL A 778 54.15 18.09 11.05
N LEU A 779 52.89 18.31 10.69
CA LEU A 779 52.16 17.45 9.74
C LEU A 779 52.43 17.89 8.30
N THR A 780 52.48 19.20 8.05
CA THR A 780 52.89 19.77 6.77
C THR A 780 53.30 21.24 6.93
N ASP A 781 54.27 21.70 6.13
CA ASP A 781 54.71 23.10 6.06
C ASP A 781 54.86 23.64 4.61
N ALA A 782 54.53 22.83 3.61
CA ALA A 782 54.54 23.19 2.20
C ALA A 782 53.61 22.30 1.36
N PHE A 783 53.10 22.85 0.25
CA PHE A 783 52.41 22.10 -0.80
C PHE A 783 53.10 22.34 -2.14
N GLY A 784 53.41 21.27 -2.89
CA GLY A 784 54.14 21.36 -4.16
C GLY A 784 55.52 22.01 -4.05
N GLY A 785 56.19 21.87 -2.89
CA GLY A 785 57.46 22.54 -2.60
C GLY A 785 57.37 24.05 -2.33
N LYS A 786 56.16 24.60 -2.23
CA LYS A 786 55.88 26.01 -1.93
C LYS A 786 55.32 26.16 -0.52
N LYS A 787 55.74 27.19 0.21
CA LYS A 787 55.24 27.46 1.57
C LYS A 787 53.76 27.87 1.55
N TYR A 788 52.99 27.42 2.55
CA TYR A 788 51.62 27.91 2.82
C TYR A 788 51.62 29.39 3.15
N ASN A 789 50.52 30.12 3.03
CA ASN A 789 50.44 31.54 3.37
C ASN A 789 50.44 31.76 4.89
N GLN A 790 49.31 31.49 5.55
CA GLN A 790 49.05 31.63 6.98
C GLN A 790 47.93 30.62 7.35
N PRO A 791 48.26 29.34 7.62
CA PRO A 791 47.25 28.36 8.02
C PRO A 791 46.36 28.90 9.16
N ASN A 792 45.04 28.89 8.97
CA ASN A 792 44.12 29.62 9.85
C ASN A 792 43.15 28.73 10.63
N ASP A 793 42.24 28.03 9.97
CA ASP A 793 41.25 27.17 10.63
C ASP A 793 41.33 25.73 10.09
N LEU A 794 40.75 24.77 10.81
CA LEU A 794 40.76 23.37 10.40
C LEU A 794 39.53 22.55 10.83
N THR A 795 39.33 21.44 10.13
CA THR A 795 38.29 20.44 10.40
C THR A 795 38.79 19.05 10.00
N ILE A 796 38.13 18.01 10.51
CA ILE A 796 38.50 16.61 10.27
C ILE A 796 37.23 15.82 9.93
N ASP A 797 37.28 15.02 8.87
CA ASP A 797 36.13 14.24 8.42
C ASP A 797 36.00 12.86 9.10
N SER A 798 35.02 12.06 8.68
CA SER A 798 34.79 10.73 9.26
C SER A 798 35.95 9.74 9.02
N LYS A 799 36.85 10.03 8.08
CA LYS A 799 37.99 9.20 7.68
C LYS A 799 39.34 9.73 8.19
N ASP A 800 39.29 10.65 9.16
CA ASP A 800 40.47 11.25 9.80
C ASP A 800 41.38 12.05 8.85
N ARG A 801 40.81 12.56 7.74
CA ARG A 801 41.51 13.51 6.85
C ARG A 801 41.36 14.92 7.40
N ILE A 802 42.46 15.67 7.45
CA ILE A 802 42.50 17.02 8.02
C ILE A 802 42.36 18.04 6.89
N TYR A 803 41.35 18.90 6.93
CA TYR A 803 41.19 20.02 6.00
C TYR A 803 41.55 21.30 6.74
N PHE A 804 42.35 22.15 6.13
CA PHE A 804 42.75 23.43 6.72
C PHE A 804 42.76 24.53 5.66
N SER A 805 42.44 25.75 6.10
CA SER A 805 42.47 26.94 5.28
C SER A 805 43.81 27.65 5.36
N ASP A 806 44.14 28.38 4.28
CA ASP A 806 45.43 29.07 4.14
C ASP A 806 45.27 30.50 3.58
N PRO A 807 44.58 31.39 4.31
CA PRO A 807 44.41 32.80 3.91
C PRO A 807 45.72 33.59 3.96
N ARG A 808 45.70 34.82 3.43
CA ARG A 808 46.75 35.82 3.67
C ARG A 808 46.15 37.15 4.11
N TYR A 809 46.41 37.51 5.36
CA TYR A 809 46.14 38.86 5.88
C TYR A 809 47.44 39.69 5.87
N GLY A 810 47.39 40.89 5.27
CA GLY A 810 48.53 41.78 5.07
C GLY A 810 49.15 41.69 3.66
N SER A 811 50.45 42.01 3.53
CA SER A 811 51.15 42.00 2.23
C SER A 811 51.17 40.60 1.59
N ARG A 812 51.02 40.54 0.26
CA ARG A 812 50.98 39.31 -0.56
C ARG A 812 52.30 39.02 -1.27
N ASP A 813 53.35 39.81 -1.03
CA ASP A 813 54.61 39.76 -1.78
C ASP A 813 55.38 38.43 -1.62
N ASP A 814 55.17 37.73 -0.50
CA ASP A 814 55.83 36.46 -0.15
C ASP A 814 54.96 35.21 -0.39
N MET A 815 53.79 35.38 -1.04
CA MET A 815 52.89 34.28 -1.36
C MET A 815 53.49 33.40 -2.46
N GLN A 816 53.68 32.12 -2.13
CA GLN A 816 54.28 31.14 -3.03
C GLN A 816 53.24 30.23 -3.69
N GLN A 817 52.05 30.11 -3.10
CA GLN A 817 50.95 29.31 -3.64
C GLN A 817 50.30 30.05 -4.80
N LYS A 818 50.38 29.46 -6.00
CA LYS A 818 49.88 30.03 -7.24
C LYS A 818 49.07 29.04 -8.08
N ASP A 819 48.14 29.54 -8.88
CA ASP A 819 47.47 28.76 -9.92
C ASP A 819 48.37 28.60 -11.16
N GLU A 820 47.89 27.85 -12.15
CA GLU A 820 48.62 27.61 -13.41
C GLU A 820 48.87 28.89 -14.23
N LYS A 821 48.13 29.97 -13.93
CA LYS A 821 48.27 31.28 -14.57
C LYS A 821 49.16 32.24 -13.77
N GLY A 822 49.71 31.79 -12.64
CA GLY A 822 50.58 32.57 -11.77
C GLY A 822 49.85 33.48 -10.76
N ASN A 823 48.52 33.40 -10.64
CA ASN A 823 47.76 34.15 -9.65
C ASN A 823 47.92 33.52 -8.27
N THR A 824 48.01 34.32 -7.21
CA THR A 824 48.09 33.83 -5.84
C THR A 824 46.80 33.11 -5.41
N ILE A 825 46.96 32.10 -4.55
CA ILE A 825 45.86 31.29 -4.02
C ILE A 825 45.79 31.40 -2.50
N GLU A 826 44.58 31.61 -2.00
CA GLU A 826 44.20 31.63 -0.59
C GLU A 826 43.10 30.56 -0.41
N GLY A 827 43.51 29.29 -0.32
CA GLY A 827 42.63 28.13 -0.53
C GLY A 827 42.48 27.19 0.67
N VAL A 828 41.87 26.03 0.43
CA VAL A 828 41.74 24.93 1.41
C VAL A 828 42.56 23.73 0.95
N TYR A 829 43.34 23.17 1.86
CA TYR A 829 44.17 21.99 1.64
C TYR A 829 43.70 20.84 2.53
N ARG A 830 43.99 19.60 2.12
CA ARG A 830 43.68 18.38 2.84
C ARG A 830 44.93 17.54 3.04
N ILE A 831 45.15 17.08 4.28
CA ILE A 831 46.15 16.10 4.67
C ILE A 831 45.44 14.75 4.78
N ASP A 832 45.84 13.79 3.95
CA ASP A 832 45.37 12.40 4.02
C ASP A 832 46.06 11.64 5.15
N THR A 833 45.50 10.48 5.52
CA THR A 833 46.00 9.65 6.63
C THR A 833 47.38 9.05 6.38
N ASP A 834 47.83 8.99 5.12
CA ASP A 834 49.18 8.62 4.71
C ASP A 834 50.17 9.82 4.71
N GLY A 835 49.71 11.02 5.06
CA GLY A 835 50.48 12.25 5.07
C GLY A 835 50.50 13.01 3.73
N LYS A 836 49.85 12.50 2.68
CA LYS A 836 49.77 13.20 1.39
C LYS A 836 48.91 14.46 1.52
N VAL A 837 49.38 15.57 0.93
CA VAL A 837 48.62 16.82 0.88
C VAL A 837 48.04 17.06 -0.51
N SER A 838 46.77 17.47 -0.56
CA SER A 838 46.07 17.90 -1.78
C SER A 838 45.42 19.28 -1.59
N ARG A 839 45.34 20.09 -2.65
CA ARG A 839 44.53 21.33 -2.65
C ARG A 839 43.10 20.99 -3.03
N VAL A 840 42.14 21.33 -2.17
CA VAL A 840 40.71 21.01 -2.34
C VAL A 840 39.91 22.20 -2.84
N ILE A 841 40.26 23.41 -2.39
CA ILE A 841 39.70 24.67 -2.88
C ILE A 841 40.86 25.58 -3.28
N GLY A 842 40.75 26.20 -4.45
CA GLY A 842 41.73 27.13 -5.02
C GLY A 842 41.14 28.51 -5.21
N ARG A 843 40.65 28.80 -6.43
CA ARG A 843 40.14 30.11 -6.86
C ARG A 843 38.60 30.19 -6.86
N GLU A 844 37.93 29.13 -6.39
CA GLU A 844 36.48 29.10 -6.19
C GLU A 844 36.04 30.07 -5.08
N VAL A 845 36.94 30.43 -4.17
CA VAL A 845 36.77 31.46 -3.13
C VAL A 845 37.91 32.47 -3.21
N GLU A 846 37.69 33.71 -2.74
CA GLU A 846 38.72 34.75 -2.79
C GLU A 846 39.75 34.61 -1.67
N ARG A 847 39.30 34.35 -0.44
CA ARG A 847 40.13 34.12 0.74
C ARG A 847 39.47 33.11 1.68
N ALA A 848 39.87 31.84 1.56
CA ALA A 848 39.40 30.79 2.45
C ALA A 848 39.86 31.05 3.90
N ASN A 849 38.91 31.12 4.83
CA ASN A 849 39.16 31.25 6.26
C ASN A 849 38.52 30.08 7.03
N GLY A 850 37.39 30.22 7.72
CA GLY A 850 36.76 29.09 8.42
C GLY A 850 36.43 27.91 7.50
N VAL A 851 36.65 26.69 7.98
CA VAL A 851 36.37 25.45 7.21
C VAL A 851 35.67 24.39 8.08
N LEU A 852 34.69 23.70 7.51
CA LEU A 852 33.94 22.64 8.20
C LEU A 852 33.47 21.57 7.23
N VAL A 853 33.75 20.30 7.55
CA VAL A 853 33.14 19.15 6.87
C VAL A 853 31.83 18.79 7.57
N SER A 854 30.77 18.55 6.79
CA SER A 854 29.45 18.19 7.31
C SER A 854 29.46 16.86 8.04
N ALA A 855 28.41 16.63 8.83
CA ALA A 855 28.34 15.46 9.66
C ALA A 855 28.46 14.12 8.92
N ASP A 856 27.83 14.06 7.77
CA ASP A 856 27.70 12.91 6.91
C ASP A 856 28.76 12.86 5.80
N ASP A 857 29.82 13.67 5.90
CA ASP A 857 30.90 13.81 4.91
C ASP A 857 30.38 14.15 3.49
N LYS A 858 29.21 14.79 3.39
CA LYS A 858 28.62 15.17 2.10
C LYS A 858 28.96 16.58 1.65
N TYR A 859 29.32 17.47 2.57
CA TYR A 859 29.58 18.87 2.22
C TYR A 859 30.86 19.39 2.87
N LEU A 860 31.55 20.27 2.15
CA LEU A 860 32.57 21.17 2.67
C LEU A 860 32.00 22.59 2.72
N PHE A 861 31.98 23.18 3.90
CA PHE A 861 31.63 24.58 4.11
C PHE A 861 32.91 25.42 4.21
N VAL A 862 32.93 26.54 3.49
CA VAL A 862 34.10 27.44 3.41
C VAL A 862 33.64 28.88 3.63
N ALA A 863 34.16 29.51 4.67
CA ALA A 863 34.03 30.93 4.90
C ALA A 863 35.02 31.68 3.99
N ASP A 864 34.50 32.52 3.11
CA ASP A 864 35.25 33.37 2.19
C ASP A 864 35.23 34.80 2.74
N ASN A 865 36.39 35.24 3.25
CA ASN A 865 36.50 36.45 4.07
C ASN A 865 37.65 37.35 3.61
N ASN A 866 37.53 37.87 2.40
CA ASN A 866 38.49 38.81 1.84
C ASN A 866 38.25 40.22 2.40
N ASN A 867 39.17 40.66 3.27
CA ASN A 867 39.08 41.95 3.95
C ASN A 867 39.61 43.18 3.22
N ASP A 868 39.83 43.06 1.91
CA ASP A 868 40.11 44.20 1.06
C ASP A 868 38.82 44.96 0.71
N THR A 869 38.95 46.22 0.29
CA THR A 869 37.80 47.01 -0.19
C THR A 869 37.12 46.30 -1.37
N GLY A 870 35.87 45.86 -1.17
CA GLY A 870 35.08 45.14 -2.18
C GLY A 870 35.30 43.63 -2.23
N GLY A 871 36.08 43.05 -1.31
CA GLY A 871 36.32 41.61 -1.25
C GLY A 871 35.10 40.80 -0.79
N ALA A 872 35.08 39.50 -1.15
CA ALA A 872 34.01 38.57 -0.80
C ALA A 872 33.85 38.35 0.72
N ARG A 873 32.59 38.34 1.20
CA ARG A 873 32.17 38.14 2.59
C ARG A 873 31.09 37.07 2.71
N LYS A 874 31.39 35.87 2.22
CA LYS A 874 30.38 34.86 1.89
C LYS A 874 30.66 33.53 2.58
N LEU A 875 29.60 32.81 2.91
CA LEU A 875 29.69 31.41 3.32
C LEU A 875 29.26 30.53 2.15
N TRP A 876 30.14 29.64 1.72
CA TRP A 876 29.92 28.72 0.61
C TRP A 876 29.76 27.28 1.08
N ARG A 877 28.97 26.50 0.34
CA ARG A 877 28.87 25.05 0.44
C ARG A 877 29.32 24.40 -0.86
N PHE A 878 30.10 23.33 -0.75
CA PHE A 878 30.49 22.45 -1.86
C PHE A 878 30.15 21.00 -1.50
N ASP A 879 29.72 20.22 -2.48
CA ASP A 879 29.56 18.78 -2.35
C ASP A 879 30.93 18.11 -2.22
N LEU A 880 31.07 17.29 -1.18
CA LEU A 880 32.26 16.52 -0.83
C LEU A 880 32.10 15.08 -1.34
N LYS A 881 33.10 14.61 -2.08
CA LYS A 881 33.13 13.26 -2.64
C LYS A 881 33.73 12.27 -1.65
N ALA A 882 33.47 10.99 -1.85
CA ALA A 882 33.98 9.92 -0.99
C ALA A 882 35.52 9.89 -0.86
N ASP A 883 36.23 10.32 -1.91
CA ASP A 883 37.70 10.46 -1.95
C ASP A 883 38.21 11.74 -1.26
N GLY A 884 37.30 12.57 -0.73
CA GLY A 884 37.58 13.79 0.04
C GLY A 884 37.88 15.01 -0.83
N THR A 885 37.73 14.89 -2.15
CA THR A 885 37.76 16.04 -3.06
C THR A 885 36.38 16.68 -3.11
N VAL A 886 36.30 17.93 -3.54
CA VAL A 886 35.01 18.61 -3.77
C VAL A 886 34.64 18.59 -5.24
N ASP A 887 33.36 18.82 -5.54
CA ASP A 887 32.94 19.26 -6.88
C ASP A 887 32.87 20.80 -6.93
N PRO A 888 33.80 21.50 -7.59
CA PRO A 888 33.75 22.96 -7.70
C PRO A 888 32.45 23.50 -8.29
N LYS A 889 31.77 22.73 -9.17
CA LYS A 889 30.51 23.15 -9.81
C LYS A 889 29.31 23.12 -8.87
N SER A 890 29.44 22.48 -7.71
CA SER A 890 28.38 22.40 -6.68
C SER A 890 28.33 23.63 -5.77
N GLN A 891 29.19 24.63 -6.00
CA GLN A 891 29.30 25.84 -5.20
C GLN A 891 27.93 26.51 -5.01
N LYS A 892 27.48 26.57 -3.75
CA LYS A 892 26.22 27.19 -3.35
C LYS A 892 26.47 28.25 -2.29
N LEU A 893 25.95 29.46 -2.53
CA LEU A 893 25.95 30.54 -1.54
C LEU A 893 24.96 30.21 -0.42
N LEU A 894 25.42 30.22 0.83
CA LEU A 894 24.55 30.07 2.00
C LEU A 894 24.20 31.42 2.62
N HIS A 895 25.18 32.30 2.79
CA HIS A 895 24.95 33.61 3.41
C HIS A 895 25.99 34.63 2.94
N ASP A 896 25.59 35.89 2.81
CA ASP A 896 26.43 37.00 2.36
C ASP A 896 26.36 38.16 3.37
N TRP A 897 27.50 38.51 3.95
CA TRP A 897 27.64 39.63 4.89
C TRP A 897 27.83 40.98 4.18
N GLY A 898 27.81 41.00 2.84
CA GLY A 898 27.86 42.20 2.03
C GLY A 898 29.10 43.04 2.31
N ARG A 899 28.90 44.27 2.79
CA ARG A 899 29.99 45.21 3.12
C ARG A 899 30.42 45.19 4.59
N GLY A 900 29.95 44.21 5.37
CA GLY A 900 30.40 44.00 6.75
C GLY A 900 31.62 43.10 6.83
N ARG A 901 32.06 42.80 8.06
CA ARG A 901 33.03 41.73 8.28
C ARG A 901 32.37 40.38 8.04
N GLY A 902 33.02 39.57 7.22
CA GLY A 902 32.52 38.29 6.74
C GLY A 902 32.58 37.17 7.77
N PRO A 903 32.24 35.93 7.35
CA PRO A 903 32.30 34.76 8.20
C PRO A 903 33.75 34.40 8.54
N ASP A 904 33.94 33.81 9.70
CA ASP A 904 35.22 33.35 10.22
C ASP A 904 35.07 31.87 10.60
N GLY A 905 35.52 31.45 11.77
CA GLY A 905 35.37 30.07 12.24
C GLY A 905 33.93 29.61 12.44
N LEU A 906 33.67 28.34 12.12
CA LEU A 906 32.33 27.74 12.18
C LEU A 906 32.32 26.31 12.73
N LYS A 907 31.17 25.92 13.30
CA LYS A 907 30.87 24.56 13.80
C LYS A 907 29.43 24.18 13.51
N GLN A 908 29.08 22.91 13.73
CA GLN A 908 27.76 22.37 13.47
C GLN A 908 27.20 21.66 14.70
N ASP A 909 25.89 21.76 14.92
CA ASP A 909 25.20 21.00 15.96
C ASP A 909 24.70 19.63 15.47
N ALA A 910 24.19 18.80 16.39
CA ALA A 910 23.67 17.48 16.08
C ALA A 910 22.45 17.48 15.12
N LYS A 911 21.83 18.64 14.86
CA LYS A 911 20.73 18.81 13.91
C LYS A 911 21.20 19.34 12.55
N GLY A 912 22.50 19.57 12.39
CA GLY A 912 23.09 20.06 11.15
C GLY A 912 23.16 21.58 11.04
N ARG A 913 22.65 22.36 12.00
CA ARG A 913 22.68 23.83 11.92
C ARG A 913 24.11 24.36 12.05
N LEU A 914 24.46 25.34 11.24
CA LEU A 914 25.79 25.96 11.24
C LEU A 914 25.84 27.12 12.21
N TYR A 915 26.86 27.19 13.05
CA TYR A 915 27.15 28.29 13.97
C TYR A 915 28.41 28.96 13.45
N VAL A 916 28.27 30.20 12.98
CA VAL A 916 29.31 30.90 12.21
C VAL A 916 29.67 32.19 12.92
N ALA A 917 30.93 32.33 13.32
CA ALA A 917 31.46 33.59 13.83
C ALA A 917 31.58 34.62 12.70
N GLY A 918 31.27 35.88 12.97
CA GLY A 918 31.39 36.93 11.96
C GLY A 918 30.93 38.31 12.44
N GLY A 919 31.02 39.29 11.56
CA GLY A 919 30.57 40.67 11.81
C GLY A 919 31.47 41.50 12.75
N LEU A 920 31.15 42.79 12.88
CA LEU A 920 31.79 43.76 13.78
C LEU A 920 30.73 44.64 14.45
N ASN A 921 30.94 45.03 15.70
CA ASN A 921 30.10 46.03 16.36
C ASN A 921 30.46 47.46 15.93
N LYS A 922 31.76 47.71 15.68
CA LYS A 922 32.28 48.98 15.16
C LYS A 922 32.68 48.85 13.67
N PRO A 923 32.17 49.71 12.78
CA PRO A 923 32.59 49.74 11.38
C PRO A 923 34.10 50.03 11.25
N ASN A 924 34.73 49.42 10.24
CA ASN A 924 36.15 49.60 9.91
C ASN A 924 36.31 50.06 8.44
N PRO A 925 35.99 51.34 8.12
CA PRO A 925 36.09 51.86 6.76
C PRO A 925 37.56 52.03 6.31
N PRO A 926 37.87 51.88 5.01
CA PRO A 926 36.93 51.67 3.91
C PRO A 926 36.53 50.21 3.65
N ALA A 927 37.18 49.24 4.29
CA ALA A 927 37.02 47.81 3.96
C ALA A 927 35.71 47.19 4.48
N GLU A 928 35.28 47.55 5.69
CA GLU A 928 34.11 46.98 6.38
C GLU A 928 33.20 48.10 6.92
N PRO A 929 32.59 48.93 6.03
CA PRO A 929 31.84 50.12 6.44
C PRO A 929 30.42 49.84 6.96
N ALA A 930 29.93 48.60 6.89
CA ALA A 930 28.56 48.28 7.29
C ALA A 930 28.34 48.49 8.81
N THR A 931 27.21 49.11 9.17
CA THR A 931 26.81 49.37 10.57
C THR A 931 25.77 48.38 11.08
N ASP A 932 25.12 47.65 10.18
CA ASP A 932 24.02 46.70 10.41
C ASP A 932 24.50 45.24 10.56
N VAL A 933 25.77 44.96 10.24
CA VAL A 933 26.38 43.62 10.36
C VAL A 933 27.14 43.48 11.67
N LYS A 934 26.45 43.05 12.73
CA LYS A 934 26.96 43.02 14.11
C LYS A 934 27.88 41.83 14.41
N GLY A 935 28.84 42.03 15.32
CA GLY A 935 29.73 40.96 15.79
C GLY A 935 28.95 39.90 16.56
N GLY A 936 29.04 38.64 16.16
CA GLY A 936 28.34 37.56 16.85
C GLY A 936 28.45 36.18 16.22
N ILE A 937 27.59 35.28 16.69
CA ILE A 937 27.37 33.96 16.08
C ILE A 937 26.07 33.99 15.29
N TYR A 938 26.19 33.72 14.00
CA TYR A 938 25.09 33.55 13.05
C TYR A 938 24.75 32.07 12.94
N VAL A 939 23.51 31.71 13.25
CA VAL A 939 23.04 30.32 13.16
C VAL A 939 22.29 30.14 11.86
N ILE A 940 22.85 29.37 10.93
CA ILE A 940 22.38 29.26 9.54
C ILE A 940 21.93 27.83 9.22
N ASP A 941 20.83 27.71 8.50
CA ASP A 941 20.38 26.45 7.91
C ASP A 941 21.27 26.08 6.70
N PRO A 942 21.99 24.93 6.73
CA PRO A 942 22.90 24.54 5.65
C PRO A 942 22.21 24.16 4.33
N GLU A 943 20.90 23.89 4.36
CA GLU A 943 20.13 23.53 3.17
C GLU A 943 19.45 24.75 2.54
N THR A 944 18.87 25.63 3.36
CA THR A 944 18.15 26.80 2.86
C THR A 944 18.99 28.08 2.79
N GLY A 945 20.07 28.19 3.58
CA GLY A 945 20.85 29.43 3.74
C GLY A 945 20.21 30.46 4.67
N ASN A 946 19.05 30.14 5.24
CA ASN A 946 18.33 31.07 6.10
C ASN A 946 19.04 31.28 7.44
N LEU A 947 19.08 32.53 7.89
CA LEU A 947 19.49 32.88 9.26
C LEU A 947 18.38 32.47 10.22
N LEU A 948 18.67 31.49 11.08
CA LEU A 948 17.74 30.92 12.05
C LEU A 948 17.79 31.65 13.39
N ALA A 949 18.97 32.06 13.84
CA ALA A 949 19.17 32.87 15.04
C ALA A 949 20.47 33.66 14.95
N PHE A 950 20.58 34.68 15.80
CA PHE A 950 21.79 35.48 15.97
C PHE A 950 22.01 35.74 17.47
N VAL A 951 23.25 35.56 17.94
CA VAL A 951 23.67 36.01 19.26
C VAL A 951 24.79 37.03 19.11
N GLY A 952 24.51 38.27 19.52
CA GLY A 952 25.50 39.34 19.53
C GLY A 952 26.54 39.14 20.63
N VAL A 953 27.80 39.38 20.29
CA VAL A 953 28.93 39.35 21.22
C VAL A 953 29.41 40.78 21.45
N PRO A 954 29.61 41.24 22.69
CA PRO A 954 29.95 42.65 22.97
C PRO A 954 31.29 43.13 22.42
N THR A 955 32.28 42.24 22.26
CA THR A 955 33.59 42.59 21.69
C THR A 955 33.55 42.60 20.17
N ASP A 956 34.35 43.47 19.57
CA ASP A 956 34.63 43.42 18.14
C ASP A 956 35.51 42.20 17.80
N GLU A 957 35.51 41.83 16.52
CA GLU A 957 36.28 40.72 15.95
C GLU A 957 35.92 39.36 16.58
N VAL A 958 34.69 38.89 16.35
CA VAL A 958 34.29 37.51 16.71
C VAL A 958 34.90 36.54 15.72
N THR A 959 35.77 35.66 16.19
CA THR A 959 36.68 34.90 15.33
C THR A 959 36.31 33.43 15.18
N ASN A 960 35.84 32.75 16.22
CA ASN A 960 35.59 31.32 16.13
C ASN A 960 34.65 30.82 17.24
N CYS A 961 34.18 29.58 17.13
CA CYS A 961 33.35 28.93 18.16
C CYS A 961 33.61 27.42 18.27
N ALA A 962 33.26 26.84 19.42
CA ALA A 962 33.31 25.40 19.65
C ALA A 962 32.27 24.94 20.67
N PHE A 963 31.76 23.74 20.48
CA PHE A 963 30.87 23.11 21.44
C PHE A 963 31.64 22.32 22.49
N GLY A 964 31.16 22.36 23.72
CA GLY A 964 31.68 21.60 24.83
C GLY A 964 30.74 21.59 26.02
N GLY A 965 31.31 21.32 27.20
CA GLY A 965 30.55 20.93 28.39
C GLY A 965 30.14 19.46 28.35
N ASP A 966 29.81 18.90 29.51
CA ASP A 966 29.49 17.47 29.65
C ASP A 966 28.29 17.04 28.81
N ASP A 967 27.38 17.97 28.48
CA ASP A 967 26.21 17.78 27.61
C ASP A 967 26.47 18.18 26.14
N LEU A 968 27.64 18.75 25.83
CA LEU A 968 27.98 19.38 24.56
C LEU A 968 27.06 20.55 24.17
N LYS A 969 26.32 21.11 25.13
CA LYS A 969 25.36 22.21 24.92
C LYS A 969 25.90 23.56 25.36
N THR A 970 27.19 23.65 25.66
CA THR A 970 27.86 24.94 25.87
C THR A 970 28.58 25.33 24.59
N LEU A 971 28.21 26.46 23.99
CA LEU A 971 28.94 27.06 22.88
C LEU A 971 29.96 28.06 23.44
N TYR A 972 31.24 27.76 23.27
CA TYR A 972 32.36 28.66 23.54
C TYR A 972 32.63 29.53 22.32
N ILE A 973 32.88 30.82 22.54
CA ILE A 973 33.04 31.82 21.48
C ILE A 973 34.29 32.66 21.75
N THR A 974 35.16 32.81 20.76
CA THR A 974 36.34 33.68 20.84
C THR A 974 36.11 34.97 20.07
N GLY A 975 36.55 36.10 20.63
CA GLY A 975 36.57 37.37 19.91
C GLY A 975 37.22 38.52 20.68
N GLY A 976 38.05 39.31 19.98
CA GLY A 976 38.78 40.44 20.57
C GLY A 976 39.60 40.06 21.81
N GLY A 977 40.28 38.90 21.78
CA GLY A 977 41.07 38.38 22.90
C GLY A 977 40.25 37.87 24.10
N THR A 978 38.93 37.75 23.95
CA THR A 978 37.99 37.40 25.03
C THR A 978 37.28 36.07 24.73
N LEU A 979 37.15 35.22 25.76
CA LEU A 979 36.41 33.95 25.70
C LEU A 979 35.03 34.14 26.32
N TYR A 980 34.00 33.76 25.60
CA TYR A 980 32.61 33.75 26.05
C TYR A 980 32.03 32.33 26.03
N SER A 981 30.93 32.14 26.75
CA SER A 981 30.07 30.97 26.59
C SER A 981 28.59 31.31 26.63
N ILE A 982 27.78 30.51 25.92
CA ILE A 982 26.32 30.54 25.98
C ILE A 982 25.76 29.11 25.89
N LYS A 983 24.61 28.86 26.52
CA LYS A 983 23.92 27.56 26.45
C LYS A 983 23.03 27.42 25.22
N THR A 984 23.12 26.29 24.54
CA THR A 984 22.30 25.90 23.39
C THR A 984 21.32 24.80 23.76
N THR A 985 20.18 24.70 23.08
CA THR A 985 19.21 23.62 23.35
C THR A 985 19.66 22.27 22.79
N THR A 986 20.48 22.31 21.74
CA THR A 986 20.98 21.15 21.00
C THR A 986 22.47 21.00 21.20
N ALA A 987 22.90 19.76 21.40
CA ALA A 987 24.31 19.42 21.55
C ALA A 987 25.08 19.68 20.25
N GLY A 988 26.30 20.17 20.38
CA GLY A 988 27.27 20.27 19.29
C GLY A 988 27.67 18.93 18.74
N ARG A 989 28.04 18.91 17.46
CA ARG A 989 28.76 17.78 16.89
C ARG A 989 30.27 18.00 17.08
N VAL A 990 30.90 17.13 17.86
CA VAL A 990 32.34 17.17 18.13
C VAL A 990 32.99 15.88 17.65
N LEU A 991 34.25 15.98 17.23
CA LEU A 991 35.08 14.81 16.89
C LEU A 991 35.60 14.10 18.16
N TRP A 992 35.83 14.89 19.20
CA TRP A 992 36.43 14.51 20.46
C TRP A 992 35.73 15.23 21.61
N PRO A 993 35.51 14.59 22.77
CA PRO A 993 35.72 13.16 23.07
C PRO A 993 34.73 12.25 22.32
N LYS A 994 35.10 10.99 22.12
CA LYS A 994 34.15 9.94 21.68
C LYS A 994 33.11 9.76 22.80
N LYS A 995 31.85 10.11 22.54
CA LYS A 995 30.73 9.74 23.38
C LYS A 995 30.10 8.43 22.90
#